data_AF-A0A959I0Y1-F1
#
_entry.id   AF-A0A959I0Y1-F1
#
_cell.length_a   1.000
_cell.length_b   1.000
_cell.length_c   1.000
_cell.angle_alpha   90.00
_cell.angle_beta   90.00
_cell.angle_gamma   90.00
#
_symmetry.space_group_name_H-M   'P 1'
#
loop_
_entity.id
_entity.type
_entity.pdbx_description
1 polymer ?
#
loop_
_entity_poly.entity_id
_entity_poly.type
_entity_poly.pdbx_seq_one_letter_code
_entity_poly.pdbx_strand_id
1 'polypeptide(L)'
;MEDLLAENGRKNLKPFFTASEILPGKPVTIRDYRKLLIDLPGVKNAWLGAVPLATSEITYNEEYGELWFKLLPDNSDLAHFNGFLQVLIEPDEEEPDADAIANTLHQNRNLCEDFLQPIILPKERIGLRIDVEVDVQSDPTTLEANIWDSLANWVSPSIRFYTLAEMLAKGYRPDEIFQGSLLANGFIDNEELVKHKKRTSLRCSDLLHLLMDMPEVKVVREILMGKPDASELESYDLETADDPLSEDFPEKQYLKLEEKQAPSLGYLHLRMFKKHRKIWDSERKIEPPVEGEEEGQEEEPSSTTDELPVPQGKFRNPGRYFSITHDFPQNYGIGPNGLPAKATEKRKAQAKQLKAYLALFEQLLANYFSQLDNTRKLFALDYAGEEIYFFQHLAGADGIPGFEELLVDSNDSCLRETQETTPADRLTRHLACLEKGNDQLINKEDRQNRRLDHLLARFAEQYPDLDLLIGDSRCKDNRINLLKQKRKLLLSYPKISAGRGQGFNYTHKEDIGTTDNYSGLEKRLGLLLGIERGRPAVAQNLIIDVYGRPEGQPVKYYFQIRSRTSRKALLSSNTAYASSLECHKALAWAIWQLSKGEGIEIMPTGEETPRYYFQVFNPDGEKVGRRIEYFASEEIVQEVVDDVIDQIQTAFGRDAFYLLEHLLIRPDTSKQEQPSIYQPAWMTFIHSMTAYYKEPVDDPDSSIKKLWCVSPEHMLQKGNRIKVLKPEKYAGSYSVQEVEADRFAVLIKEESSPGPILPGPILPGHFSPGQPGAGGAIQIGTVNPGKGTSLNDLAFGGRNLNRILSDVGKWIQLDKAYHDPWSFQLSLIFPGWQEKFRGANMRSLVEEMVQEETPAHITPYVYWIEKEGQMVGFLAHYFSWREKITNDLVAATEAEWLNEFLGISKKQEIIHGLMSRRSGDHFSIENIELPLNKQQIALSFWMRIEELKFPENVPSPTTLGIVQGRISTIEGDFPVLDIMLEKNKIAFRCCANDLLYSPIDWQAYMGKWVHWVFLKDFTKGEMAIYLDGELLLSAEGKNALAEFPISFLAFGRIQSSNVRLSGTFADIRAWRGDFEITEVCENRWIRLAGTEPGLYAYWKLDEGIGNVAKDSVVHEDENNETATNKYPGEIHGCDWV
;
A
#
# COMPACT_ATOMS: atom_id res chain seq x y z
N MET A 1 -34.62 5.94 26.51
CA MET A 1 -34.00 5.28 25.34
C MET A 1 -33.49 3.90 25.72
N GLU A 2 -32.73 3.78 26.82
CA GLU A 2 -32.27 2.50 27.39
C GLU A 2 -33.39 1.44 27.48
N ASP A 3 -34.52 1.78 28.10
CA ASP A 3 -35.71 0.89 28.20
C ASP A 3 -36.32 0.47 26.85
N LEU A 4 -36.17 1.29 25.80
CA LEU A 4 -36.68 0.97 24.45
C LEU A 4 -35.75 0.03 23.68
N LEU A 5 -34.47 0.03 24.01
CA LEU A 5 -33.47 -0.86 23.39
C LEU A 5 -33.30 -2.18 24.16
N ALA A 6 -33.80 -2.25 25.39
CA ALA A 6 -33.79 -3.46 26.22
C ALA A 6 -34.59 -4.61 25.59
N GLU A 7 -34.14 -5.86 25.81
CA GLU A 7 -34.75 -7.06 25.25
C GLU A 7 -35.26 -8.01 26.34
N ASN A 8 -36.27 -8.83 26.00
CA ASN A 8 -36.81 -9.87 26.86
C ASN A 8 -36.15 -11.21 26.52
N GLY A 9 -35.06 -11.60 27.19
CA GLY A 9 -34.41 -12.90 26.98
C GLY A 9 -32.89 -12.88 27.08
N ARG A 10 -32.23 -13.96 26.59
CA ARG A 10 -30.77 -14.19 26.71
C ARG A 10 -29.92 -13.71 25.52
N LYS A 11 -30.49 -13.47 24.34
CA LYS A 11 -29.75 -12.92 23.20
C LYS A 11 -30.05 -11.43 23.14
N ASN A 12 -29.10 -10.60 23.56
CA ASN A 12 -29.20 -9.16 23.37
C ASN A 12 -28.61 -8.80 22.00
N LEU A 13 -29.42 -8.23 21.11
CA LEU A 13 -28.90 -7.54 19.92
C LEU A 13 -27.93 -6.44 20.35
N LYS A 14 -26.91 -6.17 19.55
CA LYS A 14 -25.87 -5.18 19.88
C LYS A 14 -26.13 -3.84 19.17
N PRO A 15 -26.65 -2.81 19.86
CA PRO A 15 -26.99 -1.52 19.23
C PRO A 15 -25.77 -0.62 18.97
N PHE A 16 -24.70 -0.78 19.74
CA PHE A 16 -23.50 0.06 19.68
C PHE A 16 -22.24 -0.76 19.95
N PHE A 17 -21.10 -0.32 19.41
CA PHE A 17 -19.79 -0.76 19.86
C PHE A 17 -19.46 -0.15 21.21
N THR A 18 -18.69 -0.87 22.03
CA THR A 18 -18.15 -0.32 23.27
C THR A 18 -16.94 0.58 22.99
N ALA A 19 -16.51 1.36 23.97
CA ALA A 19 -15.36 2.26 23.82
C ALA A 19 -14.07 1.49 23.51
N SER A 20 -13.85 0.35 24.17
CA SER A 20 -12.67 -0.52 23.97
C SER A 20 -12.64 -1.16 22.58
N GLU A 21 -13.80 -1.32 21.93
CA GLU A 21 -13.88 -1.86 20.59
C GLU A 21 -13.58 -0.83 19.52
N ILE A 22 -14.10 0.40 19.66
CA ILE A 22 -14.14 1.37 18.55
C ILE A 22 -13.09 2.48 18.62
N LEU A 23 -12.62 2.85 19.81
CA LEU A 23 -11.69 3.97 19.99
C LEU A 23 -10.22 3.59 19.79
N PRO A 24 -9.74 2.41 20.26
CA PRO A 24 -8.33 2.05 20.09
C PRO A 24 -7.93 1.88 18.64
N GLY A 25 -6.73 2.37 18.32
CA GLY A 25 -6.05 2.14 17.04
C GLY A 25 -5.01 1.02 17.14
N LYS A 26 -4.45 0.61 16.00
CA LYS A 26 -3.17 -0.09 15.96
C LYS A 26 -2.01 0.90 16.14
N PRO A 27 -0.83 0.47 16.61
CA PRO A 27 0.28 1.38 16.86
C PRO A 27 0.78 1.96 15.54
N VAL A 28 0.78 3.29 15.44
CA VAL A 28 1.33 4.01 14.27
C VAL A 28 2.50 4.88 14.68
N THR A 29 2.49 5.43 15.89
CA THR A 29 3.57 6.28 16.37
C THR A 29 4.62 5.49 17.17
N ILE A 30 5.84 6.00 17.24
CA ILE A 30 6.90 5.49 18.14
C ILE A 30 6.40 5.36 19.58
N ARG A 31 5.54 6.28 20.02
CA ARG A 31 4.94 6.27 21.35
C ARG A 31 3.98 5.09 21.55
N ASP A 32 3.18 4.76 20.54
CA ASP A 32 2.23 3.65 20.62
C ASP A 32 2.97 2.30 20.67
N TYR A 33 4.00 2.13 19.84
CA TYR A 33 4.87 0.95 19.92
C TYR A 33 5.59 0.85 21.27
N ARG A 34 6.07 1.98 21.80
CA ARG A 34 6.70 2.02 23.12
C ARG A 34 5.73 1.54 24.22
N LYS A 35 4.50 2.05 24.23
CA LYS A 35 3.47 1.58 25.18
C LYS A 35 3.17 0.09 25.02
N LEU A 36 3.03 -0.37 23.77
CA LEU A 36 2.75 -1.76 23.47
C LEU A 36 3.88 -2.70 23.94
N LEU A 37 5.14 -2.26 23.88
CA LEU A 37 6.28 -3.03 24.37
C LEU A 37 6.38 -3.02 25.90
N ILE A 38 6.11 -1.89 26.56
CA ILE A 38 6.09 -1.80 28.03
C ILE A 38 5.00 -2.68 28.64
N ASP A 39 3.92 -2.94 27.90
CA ASP A 39 2.85 -3.83 28.33
C ASP A 39 3.24 -5.33 28.31
N LEU A 40 4.44 -5.67 27.81
CA LEU A 40 4.96 -7.03 27.82
C LEU A 40 5.68 -7.34 29.16
N PRO A 41 5.54 -8.57 29.69
CA PRO A 41 6.28 -9.00 30.88
C PRO A 41 7.80 -8.86 30.71
N GLY A 42 8.49 -8.42 31.76
CA GLY A 42 9.94 -8.22 31.77
C GLY A 42 10.44 -6.98 31.02
N VAL A 43 9.55 -6.17 30.43
CA VAL A 43 9.92 -4.93 29.74
C VAL A 43 9.62 -3.71 30.62
N LYS A 44 10.66 -3.17 31.25
CA LYS A 44 10.54 -1.94 32.05
C LYS A 44 10.34 -0.70 31.18
N ASN A 45 11.06 -0.64 30.06
CA ASN A 45 10.97 0.46 29.10
C ASN A 45 11.38 0.04 27.68
N ALA A 46 11.01 0.85 26.70
CA ALA A 46 11.39 0.66 25.31
C ALA A 46 11.62 1.98 24.59
N TRP A 47 12.52 1.98 23.62
CA TRP A 47 12.72 3.11 22.70
C TRP A 47 12.83 2.62 21.27
N LEU A 48 12.30 3.41 20.35
CA LEU A 48 12.32 3.12 18.93
C LEU A 48 12.76 4.37 18.17
N GLY A 49 13.55 4.19 17.12
CA GLY A 49 13.98 5.27 16.23
C GLY A 49 14.07 4.79 14.79
N ALA A 50 13.72 5.67 13.86
CA ALA A 50 13.95 5.42 12.44
C ALA A 50 15.45 5.41 12.16
N VAL A 51 15.91 4.37 11.47
CA VAL A 51 17.31 4.22 11.10
C VAL A 51 17.36 3.96 9.59
N PRO A 52 18.08 4.78 8.81
CA PRO A 52 18.32 4.44 7.42
C PRO A 52 19.20 3.20 7.37
N LEU A 53 18.75 2.15 6.69
CA LEU A 53 19.55 0.94 6.51
C LEU A 53 20.58 1.20 5.42
N ALA A 54 21.83 1.39 5.83
CA ALA A 54 22.98 1.35 4.93
C ALA A 54 23.33 -0.13 4.69
N THR A 55 23.02 -0.68 3.51
CA THR A 55 23.52 -2.02 3.17
C THR A 55 24.94 -1.93 2.66
N SER A 56 25.86 -2.68 3.27
CA SER A 56 27.28 -2.80 2.91
C SER A 56 27.55 -3.41 1.52
N GLU A 57 26.52 -3.63 0.70
CA GLU A 57 26.59 -4.47 -0.48
C GLU A 57 25.81 -3.94 -1.69
N ILE A 58 25.13 -2.80 -1.56
CA ILE A 58 24.57 -2.06 -2.69
C ILE A 58 25.30 -0.73 -2.73
N THR A 59 26.31 -0.63 -3.58
CA THR A 59 27.02 0.63 -3.83
C THR A 59 26.43 1.31 -5.05
N TYR A 60 26.23 2.61 -4.95
CA TYR A 60 25.96 3.45 -6.10
C TYR A 60 27.32 3.85 -6.69
N ASN A 61 27.67 3.30 -7.84
CA ASN A 61 28.92 3.67 -8.51
C ASN A 61 28.68 4.97 -9.29
N GLU A 62 29.15 6.10 -8.76
CA GLU A 62 29.00 7.43 -9.39
C GLU A 62 29.62 7.52 -10.79
N GLU A 63 30.65 6.70 -11.09
CA GLU A 63 31.34 6.71 -12.40
C GLU A 63 30.52 6.00 -13.50
N TYR A 64 29.65 5.06 -13.13
CA TYR A 64 28.89 4.24 -14.10
C TYR A 64 27.37 4.32 -13.96
N GLY A 65 26.82 4.94 -12.92
CA GLY A 65 25.38 5.12 -12.73
C GLY A 65 24.60 3.82 -12.47
N GLU A 66 25.28 2.79 -11.96
CA GLU A 66 24.72 1.45 -11.73
C GLU A 66 24.74 1.08 -10.24
N LEU A 67 23.73 0.32 -9.80
CA LEU A 67 23.75 -0.34 -8.50
C LEU A 67 24.55 -1.63 -8.61
N TRP A 68 25.67 -1.69 -7.90
CA TRP A 68 26.52 -2.88 -7.88
C TRP A 68 26.22 -3.71 -6.64
N PHE A 69 26.01 -5.00 -6.86
CA PHE A 69 25.91 -5.98 -5.79
C PHE A 69 27.34 -6.48 -5.45
N LYS A 70 27.88 -5.99 -4.32
CA LYS A 70 29.06 -6.51 -3.56
C LYS A 70 30.48 -6.04 -3.94
N LEU A 71 31.30 -5.91 -2.88
CA LEU A 71 32.75 -5.57 -2.74
C LEU A 71 33.17 -4.13 -3.10
N LEU A 72 33.37 -3.35 -2.04
CA LEU A 72 33.78 -1.94 -1.99
C LEU A 72 35.07 -1.66 -2.78
N PRO A 73 35.06 -0.66 -3.69
CA PRO A 73 36.19 0.22 -3.94
C PRO A 73 36.14 1.42 -2.97
N ASP A 74 37.32 1.94 -2.62
CA ASP A 74 37.60 2.91 -1.54
C ASP A 74 36.91 4.30 -1.62
N ASN A 75 35.88 4.51 -2.44
CA ASN A 75 35.27 5.84 -2.63
C ASN A 75 33.79 5.82 -3.10
N SER A 76 32.97 4.85 -2.66
CA SER A 76 31.53 4.82 -3.00
C SER A 76 30.64 5.11 -1.80
N ASP A 77 29.67 6.02 -1.97
CA ASP A 77 28.64 6.32 -0.97
C ASP A 77 27.63 5.16 -0.86
N LEU A 78 27.25 4.83 0.38
CA LEU A 78 26.32 3.75 0.66
C LEU A 78 24.89 4.18 0.33
N ALA A 79 24.15 3.32 -0.39
CA ALA A 79 22.72 3.49 -0.58
C ALA A 79 21.98 3.40 0.77
N HIS A 80 21.16 4.40 1.08
CA HIS A 80 20.36 4.46 2.30
C HIS A 80 18.89 4.14 1.99
N PHE A 81 18.36 3.09 2.62
CA PHE A 81 16.94 2.75 2.53
C PHE A 81 16.20 3.20 3.80
N ASN A 82 15.02 3.79 3.62
CA ASN A 82 14.15 4.23 4.70
C ASN A 82 13.11 3.15 5.04
N GLY A 83 12.34 3.40 6.10
CA GLY A 83 11.29 2.47 6.55
C GLY A 83 11.77 1.40 7.53
N PHE A 84 12.96 1.54 8.14
CA PHE A 84 13.42 0.63 9.19
C PHE A 84 13.43 1.29 10.57
N LEU A 85 12.99 0.54 11.58
CA LEU A 85 12.97 0.96 12.98
C LEU A 85 13.93 0.10 13.81
N GLN A 86 14.84 0.75 14.54
CA GLN A 86 15.64 0.09 15.58
C GLN A 86 14.89 0.14 16.91
N VAL A 87 14.77 -1.01 17.58
CA VAL A 87 14.14 -1.14 18.89
C VAL A 87 15.20 -1.41 19.95
N LEU A 88 15.15 -0.67 21.05
CA LEU A 88 15.97 -0.85 22.25
C LEU A 88 15.04 -1.17 23.43
N ILE A 89 15.33 -2.25 24.15
CA ILE A 89 14.52 -2.72 25.28
C ILE A 89 15.33 -2.57 26.57
N GLU A 90 14.78 -1.87 27.55
CA GLU A 90 15.26 -1.86 28.92
C GLU A 90 14.57 -3.01 29.68
N PRO A 91 15.31 -4.07 30.06
CA PRO A 91 14.75 -5.18 30.80
C PRO A 91 14.43 -4.77 32.24
N ASP A 92 13.39 -5.37 32.80
CA ASP A 92 13.10 -5.26 34.23
C ASP A 92 13.98 -6.22 35.05
N GLU A 93 13.59 -6.55 36.28
CA GLU A 93 14.23 -7.62 37.06
C GLU A 93 14.13 -8.98 36.35
N GLU A 94 12.95 -9.32 35.84
CA GLU A 94 12.74 -10.47 34.96
C GLU A 94 13.23 -10.17 33.53
N GLU A 95 13.91 -11.13 32.90
CA GLU A 95 14.34 -10.97 31.51
C GLU A 95 13.14 -11.05 30.55
N PRO A 96 13.00 -10.09 29.61
CA PRO A 96 11.92 -10.11 28.66
C PRO A 96 12.10 -11.21 27.62
N ASP A 97 10.99 -11.85 27.23
CA ASP A 97 10.97 -12.84 26.17
C ASP A 97 11.19 -12.18 24.79
N ALA A 98 12.35 -12.45 24.19
CA ALA A 98 12.73 -11.92 22.88
C ALA A 98 11.78 -12.36 21.75
N ASP A 99 11.25 -13.57 21.81
CA ASP A 99 10.29 -14.08 20.82
C ASP A 99 8.94 -13.38 20.99
N ALA A 100 8.50 -13.13 22.24
CA ALA A 100 7.29 -12.36 22.51
C ALA A 100 7.40 -10.91 21.99
N ILE A 101 8.56 -10.26 22.17
CA ILE A 101 8.83 -8.92 21.62
C ILE A 101 8.76 -8.95 20.09
N ALA A 102 9.49 -9.87 19.45
CA ALA A 102 9.53 -9.98 18.00
C ALA A 102 8.13 -10.26 17.42
N ASN A 103 7.37 -11.17 18.04
CA ASN A 103 6.00 -11.49 17.63
C ASN A 103 5.06 -10.27 17.77
N THR A 104 5.15 -9.54 18.88
CA THR A 104 4.32 -8.35 19.13
C THR A 104 4.59 -7.24 18.11
N LEU A 105 5.86 -7.01 17.76
CA LEU A 105 6.25 -6.04 16.73
C LEU A 105 5.71 -6.45 15.36
N HIS A 106 5.96 -7.69 14.90
CA HIS A 106 5.55 -8.12 13.56
C HIS A 106 4.02 -8.28 13.41
N GLN A 107 3.31 -8.64 14.48
CA GLN A 107 1.85 -8.64 14.50
C GLN A 107 1.25 -7.24 14.32
N ASN A 108 2.00 -6.19 14.65
CA ASN A 108 1.56 -4.79 14.56
C ASN A 108 2.41 -3.96 13.60
N ARG A 109 3.12 -4.59 12.65
CA ARG A 109 3.95 -3.90 11.64
C ARG A 109 3.10 -3.01 10.74
N ASN A 110 3.57 -1.80 10.43
CA ASN A 110 2.91 -0.89 9.47
C ASN A 110 3.37 -1.15 8.04
N LEU A 111 2.53 -0.84 7.05
CA LEU A 111 2.85 -0.90 5.62
C LEU A 111 4.13 -0.11 5.30
N CYS A 112 5.01 -0.70 4.49
CA CYS A 112 6.29 -0.12 4.09
C CYS A 112 7.21 0.28 5.26
N GLU A 113 7.02 -0.30 6.45
CA GLU A 113 7.92 -0.16 7.59
C GLU A 113 8.31 -1.55 8.11
N ASP A 114 9.52 -1.72 8.60
CA ASP A 114 9.98 -2.99 9.17
C ASP A 114 10.92 -2.77 10.36
N PHE A 115 11.13 -3.81 11.16
CA PHE A 115 11.95 -3.74 12.37
C PHE A 115 13.31 -4.39 12.15
N LEU A 116 14.37 -3.70 12.59
CA LEU A 116 15.65 -4.34 12.83
C LEU A 116 15.56 -5.24 14.08
N GLN A 117 16.52 -6.14 14.24
CA GLN A 117 16.56 -7.02 15.42
C GLN A 117 16.51 -6.18 16.71
N PRO A 118 15.51 -6.40 17.59
CA PRO A 118 15.44 -5.70 18.86
C PRO A 118 16.68 -5.96 19.72
N ILE A 119 17.21 -4.91 20.35
CA ILE A 119 18.38 -5.00 21.21
C ILE A 119 17.90 -4.92 22.66
N ILE A 120 18.05 -6.02 23.40
CA ILE A 120 17.88 -6.03 24.86
C ILE A 120 19.15 -5.41 25.45
N LEU A 121 18.97 -4.30 26.17
CA LEU A 121 20.09 -3.53 26.70
C LEU A 121 20.65 -4.22 27.96
N PRO A 122 21.95 -4.56 27.99
CA PRO A 122 22.58 -5.03 29.22
C PRO A 122 22.56 -3.92 30.28
N LYS A 123 22.46 -4.32 31.56
CA LYS A 123 22.43 -3.39 32.70
C LYS A 123 23.81 -2.74 32.93
N GLU A 124 23.88 -1.42 32.82
CA GLU A 124 25.02 -0.61 33.27
C GLU A 124 24.83 -0.29 34.76
N ARG A 125 25.57 -0.99 35.61
CA ARG A 125 25.49 -0.83 37.06
C ARG A 125 26.18 0.46 37.49
N ILE A 126 25.47 1.31 38.24
CA ILE A 126 25.97 2.57 38.78
C ILE A 126 26.15 2.44 40.29
N GLY A 127 27.30 2.89 40.78
CA GLY A 127 27.61 2.99 42.20
C GLY A 127 27.47 4.43 42.70
N LEU A 128 26.84 4.59 43.86
CA LEU A 128 26.67 5.86 44.55
C LEU A 128 27.25 5.77 45.97
N ARG A 129 27.99 6.79 46.39
CA ARG A 129 28.33 7.02 47.80
C ARG A 129 27.79 8.37 48.22
N ILE A 130 26.99 8.38 49.28
CA ILE A 130 26.22 9.54 49.71
C ILE A 130 26.33 9.73 51.22
N ASP A 131 26.64 10.96 51.62
CA ASP A 131 26.67 11.37 53.02
C ASP A 131 25.58 12.41 53.29
N VAL A 132 24.66 12.12 54.21
CA VAL A 132 23.55 13.02 54.57
C VAL A 132 23.49 13.32 56.05
N GLU A 133 23.08 14.53 56.41
CA GLU A 133 22.68 14.90 57.77
C GLU A 133 21.16 14.89 57.87
N VAL A 134 20.63 14.14 58.84
CA VAL A 134 19.20 13.83 58.95
C VAL A 134 18.58 14.44 60.21
N ASP A 135 17.26 14.63 60.20
CA ASP A 135 16.55 15.19 61.36
C ASP A 135 16.59 14.26 62.61
N VAL A 136 16.38 14.82 63.79
CA VAL A 136 16.51 14.12 65.07
C VAL A 136 15.49 12.99 65.22
N GLN A 137 14.30 13.14 64.61
CA GLN A 137 13.17 12.20 64.71
C GLN A 137 13.11 11.14 63.60
N SER A 138 14.03 11.13 62.64
CA SER A 138 13.99 10.16 61.54
C SER A 138 14.42 8.75 61.97
N ASP A 139 13.70 7.75 61.46
CA ASP A 139 14.07 6.32 61.49
C ASP A 139 15.06 6.04 60.34
N PRO A 140 16.33 5.68 60.63
CA PRO A 140 17.34 5.45 59.61
C PRO A 140 16.99 4.33 58.61
N THR A 141 16.29 3.27 59.04
CA THR A 141 16.00 2.12 58.18
C THR A 141 14.93 2.44 57.14
N THR A 142 13.83 3.10 57.55
CA THR A 142 12.79 3.56 56.61
C THR A 142 13.34 4.63 55.67
N LEU A 143 14.17 5.54 56.18
CA LEU A 143 14.80 6.58 55.36
C LEU A 143 15.77 6.00 54.32
N GLU A 144 16.55 4.98 54.68
CA GLU A 144 17.42 4.28 53.74
C GLU A 144 16.63 3.63 52.60
N ALA A 145 15.53 2.94 52.90
CA ALA A 145 14.66 2.35 51.89
C ALA A 145 14.08 3.42 50.95
N ASN A 146 13.54 4.52 51.51
CA ASN A 146 13.02 5.64 50.72
C ASN A 146 14.09 6.30 49.83
N ILE A 147 15.31 6.47 50.35
CA ILE A 147 16.45 6.99 49.59
C ILE A 147 16.79 6.02 48.46
N TRP A 148 16.90 4.72 48.75
CA TRP A 148 17.18 3.71 47.74
C TRP A 148 16.14 3.73 46.62
N ASP A 149 14.85 3.67 46.93
CA ASP A 149 13.77 3.64 45.93
C ASP A 149 13.76 4.92 45.09
N SER A 150 13.98 6.08 45.73
CA SER A 150 14.06 7.36 45.03
C SER A 150 15.28 7.43 44.10
N LEU A 151 16.43 6.90 44.53
CA LEU A 151 17.64 6.86 43.71
C LEU A 151 17.51 5.85 42.57
N ALA A 152 16.98 4.66 42.83
CA ALA A 152 16.73 3.64 41.83
C ALA A 152 15.78 4.16 40.74
N ASN A 153 14.67 4.79 41.15
CA ASN A 153 13.72 5.42 40.24
C ASN A 153 14.29 6.68 39.54
N TRP A 154 15.23 7.39 40.16
CA TRP A 154 15.91 8.51 39.48
C TRP A 154 16.91 8.04 38.41
N VAL A 155 17.65 6.97 38.70
CA VAL A 155 18.60 6.35 37.76
C VAL A 155 17.85 5.73 36.57
N SER A 156 16.83 4.93 36.86
CA SER A 156 15.98 4.25 35.87
C SER A 156 14.51 4.35 36.30
N PRO A 157 13.80 5.38 35.83
CA PRO A 157 12.40 5.62 36.18
C PRO A 157 11.47 4.49 35.77
N SER A 158 10.59 4.07 36.68
CA SER A 158 9.49 3.16 36.40
C SER A 158 8.33 3.87 35.72
N ILE A 159 7.63 3.17 34.82
CA ILE A 159 6.45 3.68 34.13
C ILE A 159 5.23 3.09 34.82
N ARG A 160 4.32 3.96 35.26
CA ARG A 160 3.13 3.54 35.99
C ARG A 160 1.95 3.26 35.06
N PHE A 161 1.24 2.17 35.32
CA PHE A 161 -0.09 1.90 34.77
C PHE A 161 -1.19 2.50 35.64
N TYR A 162 -2.23 3.00 34.99
CA TYR A 162 -3.41 3.59 35.60
C TYR A 162 -4.66 2.80 35.21
N THR A 163 -5.61 2.72 36.13
CA THR A 163 -6.97 2.24 35.85
C THR A 163 -7.79 3.30 35.10
N LEU A 164 -8.89 2.89 34.49
CA LEU A 164 -9.81 3.81 33.81
C LEU A 164 -10.34 4.89 34.77
N ALA A 165 -10.67 4.50 36.01
CA ALA A 165 -11.19 5.41 37.03
C ALA A 165 -10.16 6.48 37.44
N GLU A 166 -8.88 6.10 37.58
CA GLU A 166 -7.80 7.03 37.88
C GLU A 166 -7.57 8.01 36.73
N MET A 167 -7.55 7.54 35.48
CA MET A 167 -7.39 8.41 34.31
C MET A 167 -8.54 9.42 34.18
N LEU A 168 -9.78 9.00 34.42
CA LEU A 168 -10.95 9.90 34.46
C LEU A 168 -10.83 10.92 35.61
N ALA A 169 -10.34 10.50 36.78
CA ALA A 169 -10.11 11.39 37.92
C ALA A 169 -8.99 12.42 37.67
N LYS A 170 -7.99 12.09 36.82
CA LYS A 170 -6.98 13.04 36.33
C LYS A 170 -7.55 14.06 35.33
N GLY A 171 -8.80 13.89 34.88
CA GLY A 171 -9.50 14.82 33.99
C GLY A 171 -9.42 14.47 32.51
N TYR A 172 -8.85 13.31 32.15
CA TYR A 172 -8.82 12.84 30.76
C TYR A 172 -10.22 12.39 30.30
N ARG A 173 -10.51 12.65 29.03
CA ARG A 173 -11.73 12.19 28.37
C ARG A 173 -11.53 10.77 27.81
N PRO A 174 -12.59 9.96 27.66
CA PRO A 174 -12.47 8.61 27.12
C PRO A 174 -11.76 8.53 25.75
N ASP A 175 -12.00 9.47 24.86
CA ASP A 175 -11.32 9.54 23.55
C ASP A 175 -9.81 9.80 23.67
N GLU A 176 -9.35 10.42 24.75
CA GLU A 176 -7.92 10.64 25.03
C GLU A 176 -7.29 9.42 25.71
N ILE A 177 -8.05 8.75 26.59
CA ILE A 177 -7.60 7.57 27.35
C ILE A 177 -7.40 6.37 26.41
N PHE A 178 -8.36 6.12 25.52
CA PHE A 178 -8.32 5.03 24.55
C PHE A 178 -7.53 5.39 23.27
N GLN A 179 -6.81 6.51 23.26
CA GLN A 179 -5.98 6.89 22.12
C GLN A 179 -4.75 5.98 22.01
N GLY A 180 -4.58 5.35 20.84
CA GLY A 180 -3.48 4.43 20.55
C GLY A 180 -3.89 2.97 20.75
N SER A 181 -2.90 2.10 20.96
CA SER A 181 -3.13 0.66 21.16
C SER A 181 -3.80 0.36 22.50
N LEU A 182 -4.76 -0.56 22.47
CA LEU A 182 -5.34 -1.11 23.70
C LEU A 182 -4.30 -2.02 24.38
N LEU A 183 -3.96 -1.70 25.62
CA LEU A 183 -3.01 -2.44 26.46
C LEU A 183 -3.76 -3.45 27.34
N ALA A 184 -3.07 -4.46 27.85
CA ALA A 184 -3.62 -5.49 28.75
C ALA A 184 -3.60 -5.05 30.22
N ASN A 185 -2.57 -4.31 30.62
CA ASN A 185 -2.31 -3.96 32.03
C ASN A 185 -2.79 -2.54 32.42
N GLY A 186 -3.76 -1.98 31.70
CA GLY A 186 -4.35 -0.67 31.99
C GLY A 186 -3.89 0.44 31.04
N PHE A 187 -3.72 1.66 31.53
CA PHE A 187 -3.42 2.84 30.71
C PHE A 187 -2.11 3.50 31.12
N ILE A 188 -1.31 3.92 30.13
CA ILE A 188 -0.08 4.70 30.35
C ILE A 188 -0.34 6.15 29.96
N ASP A 189 -0.06 7.08 30.87
CA ASP A 189 -0.18 8.52 30.64
C ASP A 189 0.84 9.01 29.60
N ASN A 190 0.33 9.71 28.57
CA ASN A 190 1.15 10.23 27.48
C ASN A 190 2.16 11.30 27.93
N GLU A 191 1.78 12.18 28.84
CA GLU A 191 2.62 13.28 29.30
C GLU A 191 3.75 12.77 30.19
N GLU A 192 3.46 11.78 31.04
CA GLU A 192 4.46 11.12 31.87
C GLU A 192 5.45 10.35 30.98
N LEU A 193 4.95 9.55 30.03
CA LEU A 193 5.80 8.76 29.14
C LEU A 193 6.80 9.61 28.34
N VAL A 194 6.40 10.82 27.90
CA VAL A 194 7.29 11.76 27.18
C VAL A 194 8.41 12.31 28.07
N LYS A 195 8.18 12.46 29.37
CA LYS A 195 9.21 12.90 30.34
C LYS A 195 10.26 11.81 30.58
N HIS A 196 9.89 10.54 30.44
CA HIS A 196 10.78 9.39 30.61
C HIS A 196 11.61 9.10 29.35
N LYS A 197 12.40 10.05 28.86
CA LYS A 197 13.37 9.77 27.77
C LYS A 197 14.54 8.94 28.28
N LYS A 198 15.19 8.18 27.39
CA LYS A 198 16.46 7.52 27.71
C LYS A 198 17.45 8.57 28.18
N ARG A 199 18.00 8.41 29.39
CA ARG A 199 19.04 9.30 29.90
C ARG A 199 20.36 8.98 29.22
N THR A 200 21.05 10.01 28.73
CA THR A 200 22.40 9.91 28.16
C THR A 200 23.48 10.31 29.16
N SER A 201 23.09 10.98 30.25
CA SER A 201 23.97 11.36 31.35
C SER A 201 23.20 11.48 32.66
N LEU A 202 23.93 11.34 33.77
CA LEU A 202 23.44 11.52 35.14
C LEU A 202 24.20 12.67 35.80
N ARG A 203 23.49 13.71 36.24
CA ARG A 203 24.09 14.91 36.84
C ARG A 203 24.01 14.84 38.37
N CYS A 204 25.11 15.15 39.06
CA CYS A 204 25.13 15.17 40.53
C CYS A 204 24.20 16.26 41.13
N SER A 205 23.98 17.36 40.40
CA SER A 205 23.05 18.43 40.80
C SER A 205 21.62 17.93 41.00
N ASP A 206 21.14 17.06 40.11
CA ASP A 206 19.76 16.58 40.14
C ASP A 206 19.55 15.63 41.32
N LEU A 207 20.59 14.87 41.63
CA LEU A 207 20.69 13.96 42.77
C LEU A 207 20.71 14.73 44.10
N LEU A 208 21.43 15.86 44.16
CA LEU A 208 21.40 16.78 45.28
C LEU A 208 19.98 17.32 45.53
N HIS A 209 19.30 17.79 44.48
CA HIS A 209 17.93 18.28 44.59
C HIS A 209 16.96 17.19 45.06
N LEU A 210 17.03 16.00 44.46
CA LEU A 210 16.21 14.84 44.84
C LEU A 210 16.33 14.51 46.34
N LEU A 211 17.55 14.50 46.88
CA LEU A 211 17.78 14.22 48.29
C LEU A 211 17.37 15.38 49.20
N MET A 212 17.58 16.63 48.78
CA MET A 212 17.24 17.82 49.56
C MET A 212 15.73 18.09 49.62
N ASP A 213 14.95 17.56 48.66
CA ASP A 213 13.48 17.63 48.67
C ASP A 213 12.84 16.66 49.69
N MET A 214 13.62 15.71 50.23
CA MET A 214 13.16 14.80 51.29
C MET A 214 13.12 15.53 52.64
N PRO A 215 11.98 15.59 53.33
CA PRO A 215 11.82 16.38 54.56
C PRO A 215 12.72 15.89 55.71
N GLU A 216 13.15 14.64 55.69
CA GLU A 216 14.05 14.05 56.70
C GLU A 216 15.52 14.40 56.49
N VAL A 217 15.91 14.87 55.30
CA VAL A 217 17.29 15.22 54.94
C VAL A 217 17.49 16.73 55.12
N LYS A 218 18.44 17.12 55.98
CA LYS A 218 18.75 18.54 56.24
C LYS A 218 19.89 19.07 55.38
N VAL A 219 20.92 18.25 55.17
CA VAL A 219 22.12 18.63 54.42
C VAL A 219 22.66 17.40 53.73
N VAL A 220 22.98 17.51 52.44
CA VAL A 220 23.83 16.53 51.75
C VAL A 220 25.27 17.01 51.84
N ARG A 221 26.15 16.18 52.39
CA ARG A 221 27.57 16.51 52.65
C ARG A 221 28.46 16.13 51.47
N GLU A 222 28.22 14.98 50.86
CA GLU A 222 29.04 14.42 49.79
C GLU A 222 28.16 13.52 48.90
N ILE A 223 28.37 13.60 47.58
CA ILE A 223 27.82 12.68 46.58
C ILE A 223 28.96 12.28 45.66
N LEU A 224 29.22 10.98 45.54
CA LEU A 224 30.14 10.40 44.57
C LEU A 224 29.39 9.40 43.71
N MET A 225 29.67 9.39 42.41
CA MET A 225 29.02 8.54 41.40
C MET A 225 30.07 7.92 40.49
N GLY A 226 29.94 6.63 40.17
CA GLY A 226 30.86 5.92 39.29
C GLY A 226 30.42 4.50 38.96
N LYS A 227 31.29 3.71 38.33
CA LYS A 227 31.06 2.27 38.06
C LYS A 227 31.51 1.44 39.28
N PRO A 228 30.73 0.42 39.70
CA PRO A 228 30.97 -0.30 40.96
C PRO A 228 32.21 -1.22 40.95
N ASP A 229 32.76 -1.56 39.78
CA ASP A 229 33.93 -2.44 39.63
C ASP A 229 35.29 -1.73 39.74
N ALA A 230 35.32 -0.41 39.88
CA ALA A 230 36.55 0.31 40.18
C ALA A 230 36.90 0.09 41.66
N SER A 231 38.12 -0.37 41.95
CA SER A 231 38.59 -0.74 43.31
C SER A 231 38.55 0.39 44.33
N GLU A 232 38.38 1.63 43.88
CA GLU A 232 37.82 2.74 44.63
C GLU A 232 36.76 3.36 43.69
N LEU A 233 35.66 3.93 44.21
CA LEU A 233 34.89 4.90 43.44
C LEU A 233 35.82 6.11 43.20
N GLU A 234 36.80 5.95 42.31
CA GLU A 234 37.72 7.00 41.91
C GLU A 234 36.89 8.05 41.20
N SER A 235 37.08 9.31 41.57
CA SER A 235 36.58 10.44 40.80
C SER A 235 37.06 10.24 39.37
N TYR A 236 36.17 9.81 38.46
CA TYR A 236 36.51 9.81 37.04
C TYR A 236 36.98 11.22 36.72
N ASP A 237 38.20 11.32 36.17
CA ASP A 237 38.77 12.57 35.71
C ASP A 237 37.75 13.21 34.77
N LEU A 238 37.20 14.32 35.25
CA LEU A 238 36.33 15.21 34.52
C LEU A 238 37.18 15.77 33.37
N GLU A 239 37.01 15.23 32.16
CA GLU A 239 37.80 15.62 30.98
C GLU A 239 38.00 17.14 30.94
N THR A 240 39.22 17.60 31.19
CA THR A 240 39.63 18.98 30.99
C THR A 240 39.76 19.19 29.49
N ALA A 241 38.76 19.82 28.88
CA ALA A 241 38.91 20.40 27.56
C ALA A 241 39.94 21.54 27.62
N ASP A 242 41.03 21.41 26.86
CA ASP A 242 42.07 22.42 26.63
C ASP A 242 41.58 23.52 25.67
N ASP A 243 40.49 24.23 26.01
CA ASP A 243 40.15 25.48 25.32
C ASP A 243 39.72 26.57 26.34
N PRO A 244 40.57 27.59 26.61
CA PRO A 244 40.27 28.64 27.59
C PRO A 244 39.29 29.72 27.10
N LEU A 245 38.64 29.57 25.94
CA LEU A 245 37.88 30.65 25.30
C LEU A 245 36.39 30.37 24.98
N SER A 246 35.76 29.32 25.52
CA SER A 246 34.29 29.24 25.49
C SER A 246 33.68 29.92 26.73
N GLU A 247 32.89 30.97 26.51
CA GLU A 247 32.17 31.74 27.55
C GLU A 247 30.91 31.03 28.10
N ASP A 248 30.83 29.69 28.03
CA ASP A 248 29.73 28.91 28.59
C ASP A 248 30.20 28.09 29.81
N PHE A 249 29.46 28.20 30.90
CA PHE A 249 29.72 27.70 32.26
C PHE A 249 30.40 26.30 32.37
N PRO A 250 31.22 26.05 33.42
CA PRO A 250 31.90 24.76 33.60
C PRO A 250 30.92 23.66 34.06
N GLU A 251 30.34 22.93 33.09
CA GLU A 251 29.58 21.68 33.29
C GLU A 251 30.51 20.50 33.68
N LYS A 252 31.01 20.46 34.92
CA LYS A 252 32.01 19.46 35.34
C LYS A 252 31.58 18.45 36.43
N GLN A 253 30.33 17.97 36.49
CA GLN A 253 29.94 16.85 37.41
C GLN A 253 28.79 15.99 36.87
N TYR A 254 29.03 15.23 35.80
CA TYR A 254 28.06 14.25 35.28
C TYR A 254 28.74 12.92 34.90
N LEU A 255 27.99 11.83 35.02
CA LEU A 255 28.37 10.52 34.48
C LEU A 255 27.72 10.33 33.11
N LYS A 256 28.52 10.12 32.07
CA LYS A 256 28.02 9.76 30.74
C LYS A 256 27.60 8.28 30.72
N LEU A 257 26.43 7.99 30.18
CA LEU A 257 25.90 6.63 30.08
C LEU A 257 26.17 6.04 28.69
N GLU A 258 26.35 4.73 28.63
CA GLU A 258 26.57 4.02 27.37
C GLU A 258 25.27 3.91 26.56
N GLU A 259 25.34 4.24 25.26
CA GLU A 259 24.16 4.29 24.39
C GLU A 259 23.49 2.91 24.23
N LYS A 260 24.26 1.82 24.35
CA LYS A 260 23.78 0.43 24.23
C LYS A 260 23.65 -0.28 25.58
N GLN A 261 23.54 0.45 26.68
CA GLN A 261 23.28 -0.12 28.00
C GLN A 261 22.09 0.57 28.68
N ALA A 262 21.53 -0.08 29.71
CA ALA A 262 20.45 0.45 30.53
C ALA A 262 20.97 0.76 31.95
N PRO A 263 20.89 2.02 32.42
CA PRO A 263 21.43 2.38 33.73
C PRO A 263 20.63 1.68 34.84
N SER A 264 21.30 1.14 35.84
CA SER A 264 20.64 0.59 37.03
C SER A 264 21.49 0.86 38.26
N LEU A 265 20.84 1.16 39.39
CA LEU A 265 21.54 1.30 40.65
C LEU A 265 22.09 -0.08 41.05
N GLY A 266 23.41 -0.23 41.13
CA GLY A 266 24.07 -1.49 41.48
C GLY A 266 24.74 -1.46 42.85
N TYR A 267 25.11 -0.28 43.33
CA TYR A 267 25.76 -0.09 44.62
C TYR A 267 25.35 1.23 45.28
N LEU A 268 25.04 1.18 46.57
CA LEU A 268 24.86 2.36 47.42
C LEU A 268 25.67 2.19 48.72
N HIS A 269 26.55 3.15 48.98
CA HIS A 269 27.15 3.37 50.29
C HIS A 269 26.51 4.61 50.91
N LEU A 270 25.70 4.45 51.96
CA LEU A 270 24.95 5.54 52.59
C LEU A 270 25.42 5.77 54.04
N ARG A 271 25.90 6.98 54.32
CA ARG A 271 26.30 7.40 55.68
C ARG A 271 25.40 8.51 56.17
N MET A 272 24.71 8.27 57.30
CA MET A 272 23.83 9.28 57.91
C MET A 272 24.45 9.86 59.19
N PHE A 273 24.35 11.18 59.34
CA PHE A 273 24.89 11.92 60.47
C PHE A 273 23.78 12.66 61.24
N LYS A 274 23.90 12.71 62.58
CA LYS A 274 23.13 13.61 63.45
C LYS A 274 24.10 14.48 64.24
N LYS A 275 24.03 15.81 64.07
CA LYS A 275 24.94 16.76 64.75
C LYS A 275 26.42 16.35 64.61
N HIS A 276 26.81 16.00 63.38
CA HIS A 276 28.17 15.58 63.03
C HIS A 276 28.63 14.22 63.59
N ARG A 277 27.77 13.47 64.29
CA ARG A 277 28.04 12.08 64.69
C ARG A 277 27.42 11.12 63.68
N LYS A 278 28.21 10.19 63.14
CA LYS A 278 27.71 9.10 62.28
C LYS A 278 26.78 8.21 63.10
N ILE A 279 25.57 8.00 62.62
CA ILE A 279 24.55 7.17 63.27
C ILE A 279 24.15 5.96 62.42
N TRP A 280 24.44 6.00 61.12
CA TRP A 280 24.14 4.94 60.16
C TRP A 280 25.27 4.84 59.14
N ASP A 281 25.59 3.62 58.75
CA ASP A 281 26.61 3.30 57.75
C ASP A 281 26.21 1.98 57.11
N SER A 282 25.69 2.05 55.89
CA SER A 282 25.20 0.89 55.16
C SER A 282 25.84 0.80 53.78
N GLU A 283 26.16 -0.42 53.38
CA GLU A 283 26.56 -0.75 52.03
C GLU A 283 25.58 -1.76 51.46
N ARG A 284 24.88 -1.37 50.40
CA ARG A 284 23.98 -2.24 49.65
C ARG A 284 24.58 -2.48 48.27
N LYS A 285 24.94 -3.73 47.98
CA LYS A 285 25.40 -4.20 46.67
C LYS A 285 24.34 -5.12 46.09
N ILE A 286 23.97 -4.90 44.83
CA ILE A 286 23.22 -5.89 44.06
C ILE A 286 24.28 -6.79 43.42
N GLU A 287 24.41 -8.01 43.94
CA GLU A 287 25.28 -9.02 43.32
C GLU A 287 24.70 -9.40 41.94
N PRO A 288 25.54 -9.71 40.93
CA PRO A 288 25.04 -10.24 39.68
C PRO A 288 24.27 -11.54 39.96
N PRO A 289 23.11 -11.77 39.32
CA PRO A 289 22.36 -13.00 39.52
C PRO A 289 23.28 -14.19 39.18
N VAL A 290 23.45 -15.10 40.14
CA VAL A 290 24.04 -16.41 39.88
C VAL A 290 22.99 -17.20 39.12
N GLU A 291 23.36 -17.81 37.98
CA GLU A 291 22.46 -18.68 37.22
C GLU A 291 21.84 -19.75 38.15
N GLY A 292 20.54 -19.61 38.47
CA GLY A 292 19.75 -20.69 39.08
C GLY A 292 19.04 -20.44 40.42
N GLU A 293 18.83 -19.22 40.89
CA GLU A 293 17.95 -18.98 42.05
C GLU A 293 16.64 -18.29 41.63
N GLU A 294 15.54 -19.05 41.71
CA GLU A 294 14.17 -18.54 41.60
C GLU A 294 13.82 -17.80 42.90
N GLU A 295 13.75 -16.46 42.85
CA GLU A 295 13.28 -15.65 43.98
C GLU A 295 11.84 -15.12 43.75
N GLY A 296 11.07 -15.26 44.83
CA GLY A 296 9.76 -14.71 45.17
C GLY A 296 8.99 -13.85 44.17
N GLN A 297 7.82 -14.36 43.78
CA GLN A 297 6.72 -13.58 43.19
C GLN A 297 6.29 -12.45 44.14
N GLU A 298 6.68 -11.21 43.84
CA GLU A 298 5.93 -10.03 44.28
C GLU A 298 4.74 -9.83 43.33
N GLU A 299 3.52 -9.84 43.90
CA GLU A 299 2.28 -9.61 43.14
C GLU A 299 2.26 -8.17 42.61
N GLU A 300 2.57 -8.00 41.31
CA GLU A 300 2.29 -6.76 40.62
C GLU A 300 0.77 -6.47 40.65
N PRO A 301 0.36 -5.19 40.82
CA PRO A 301 -1.04 -4.84 40.75
C PRO A 301 -1.53 -5.03 39.32
N SER A 302 -2.22 -6.15 39.06
CA SER A 302 -2.88 -6.40 37.78
C SER A 302 -4.07 -5.44 37.62
N SER A 303 -3.81 -4.21 37.17
CA SER A 303 -4.87 -3.33 36.68
C SER A 303 -5.31 -3.84 35.31
N THR A 304 -6.23 -4.80 35.28
CA THR A 304 -6.87 -5.23 34.03
C THR A 304 -7.51 -4.01 33.36
N THR A 305 -7.38 -3.91 32.04
CA THR A 305 -7.99 -2.81 31.28
C THR A 305 -9.51 -2.78 31.46
N ASP A 306 -9.96 -1.81 32.25
CA ASP A 306 -11.37 -1.60 32.60
C ASP A 306 -12.17 -0.99 31.43
N GLU A 307 -13.46 -1.32 31.38
CA GLU A 307 -14.40 -0.86 30.35
C GLU A 307 -15.42 0.14 30.89
N LEU A 308 -15.86 1.08 30.05
CA LEU A 308 -16.97 1.98 30.40
C LEU A 308 -18.28 1.19 30.56
N PRO A 309 -19.03 1.39 31.64
CA PRO A 309 -20.26 0.64 31.89
C PRO A 309 -21.31 0.97 30.82
N VAL A 310 -21.83 -0.06 30.14
CA VAL A 310 -22.95 0.10 29.21
C VAL A 310 -24.25 0.26 30.00
N PRO A 311 -25.03 1.35 29.79
CA PRO A 311 -26.29 1.55 30.50
C PRO A 311 -27.27 0.40 30.26
N GLN A 312 -27.82 -0.15 31.34
CA GLN A 312 -28.78 -1.25 31.27
C GLN A 312 -30.21 -0.74 31.37
N GLY A 313 -31.01 -0.97 30.32
CA GLY A 313 -32.43 -0.65 30.30
C GLY A 313 -33.30 -1.75 30.88
N LYS A 314 -34.50 -1.39 31.34
CA LYS A 314 -35.54 -2.34 31.75
C LYS A 314 -36.53 -2.56 30.61
N PHE A 315 -36.70 -3.81 30.17
CA PHE A 315 -37.69 -4.15 29.14
C PHE A 315 -39.12 -3.77 29.57
N ARG A 316 -39.84 -3.03 28.71
CA ARG A 316 -41.19 -2.50 28.97
C ARG A 316 -42.31 -3.11 28.12
N ASN A 317 -41.99 -4.00 27.18
CA ASN A 317 -42.94 -4.58 26.21
C ASN A 317 -43.83 -3.53 25.48
N PRO A 318 -43.24 -2.54 24.80
CA PRO A 318 -44.01 -1.51 24.10
C PRO A 318 -44.82 -2.06 22.92
N GLY A 319 -44.55 -3.27 22.43
CA GLY A 319 -45.30 -3.89 21.34
C GLY A 319 -46.70 -4.38 21.68
N ARG A 320 -47.10 -4.34 22.95
CA ARG A 320 -48.43 -4.80 23.35
C ARG A 320 -49.52 -3.78 23.01
N TYR A 321 -50.27 -4.04 21.95
CA TYR A 321 -51.50 -3.32 21.61
C TYR A 321 -52.76 -3.98 22.22
N PHE A 322 -53.67 -3.16 22.75
CA PHE A 322 -55.00 -3.59 23.22
C PHE A 322 -56.08 -2.84 22.43
N SER A 323 -56.98 -3.58 21.79
CA SER A 323 -57.97 -3.01 20.87
C SER A 323 -58.95 -2.06 21.55
N ILE A 324 -59.16 -0.90 20.93
CA ILE A 324 -60.10 0.13 21.42
C ILE A 324 -61.53 -0.42 21.48
N THR A 325 -61.88 -1.42 20.64
CA THR A 325 -63.20 -2.08 20.68
C THR A 325 -63.56 -2.67 22.05
N HIS A 326 -62.58 -2.96 22.92
CA HIS A 326 -62.83 -3.39 24.30
C HIS A 326 -63.38 -2.28 25.20
N ASP A 327 -63.03 -1.03 24.93
CA ASP A 327 -63.45 0.14 25.70
C ASP A 327 -64.78 0.72 25.20
N PHE A 328 -65.30 0.23 24.07
CA PHE A 328 -66.57 0.71 23.53
C PHE A 328 -67.76 0.31 24.41
N PRO A 329 -68.74 1.22 24.61
CA PRO A 329 -69.93 0.89 25.38
C PRO A 329 -70.69 -0.31 24.79
N GLN A 330 -71.26 -1.15 25.67
CA GLN A 330 -71.90 -2.42 25.27
C GLN A 330 -73.04 -2.25 24.25
N ASN A 331 -73.71 -1.09 24.21
CA ASN A 331 -74.78 -0.82 23.25
C ASN A 331 -74.31 -0.87 21.78
N TYR A 332 -73.02 -0.66 21.50
CA TYR A 332 -72.44 -0.80 20.15
C TYR A 332 -72.31 -2.26 19.72
N GLY A 333 -72.22 -3.20 20.67
CA GLY A 333 -72.17 -4.64 20.38
C GLY A 333 -70.90 -5.12 19.68
N ILE A 334 -69.81 -4.34 19.77
CA ILE A 334 -68.54 -4.65 19.10
C ILE A 334 -67.44 -5.18 20.04
N GLY A 335 -67.59 -4.99 21.35
CA GLY A 335 -66.67 -5.54 22.36
C GLY A 335 -66.83 -7.06 22.56
N PRO A 336 -66.11 -7.63 23.55
CA PRO A 336 -66.02 -9.09 23.74
C PRO A 336 -67.36 -9.78 24.06
N ASN A 337 -68.31 -9.08 24.68
CA ASN A 337 -69.64 -9.61 24.98
C ASN A 337 -70.55 -9.70 23.73
N GLY A 338 -70.18 -9.03 22.64
CA GLY A 338 -70.91 -9.05 21.38
C GLY A 338 -72.37 -8.56 21.46
N LEU A 339 -73.15 -8.97 20.47
CA LEU A 339 -74.60 -8.77 20.44
C LEU A 339 -75.34 -10.01 20.96
N PRO A 340 -76.52 -9.87 21.59
CA PRO A 340 -77.36 -11.00 21.96
C PRO A 340 -77.70 -11.86 20.73
N ALA A 341 -77.81 -13.19 20.91
CA ALA A 341 -78.13 -14.12 19.82
C ALA A 341 -79.45 -13.78 19.07
N LYS A 342 -80.39 -13.12 19.76
CA LYS A 342 -81.69 -12.67 19.23
C LYS A 342 -81.63 -11.36 18.42
N ALA A 343 -80.48 -10.70 18.33
CA ALA A 343 -80.33 -9.46 17.58
C ALA A 343 -80.65 -9.68 16.09
N THR A 344 -81.25 -8.66 15.44
CA THR A 344 -81.61 -8.75 14.02
C THR A 344 -80.37 -8.82 13.13
N GLU A 345 -80.49 -9.47 11.96
CA GLU A 345 -79.38 -9.56 10.99
C GLU A 345 -78.89 -8.17 10.56
N LYS A 346 -79.79 -7.20 10.42
CA LYS A 346 -79.42 -5.78 10.19
C LYS A 346 -78.52 -5.23 11.30
N ARG A 347 -78.80 -5.53 12.57
CA ARG A 347 -78.01 -5.03 13.71
C ARG A 347 -76.64 -5.72 13.77
N LYS A 348 -76.58 -7.03 13.49
CA LYS A 348 -75.31 -7.78 13.37
C LYS A 348 -74.46 -7.21 12.24
N ALA A 349 -75.05 -6.92 11.07
CA ALA A 349 -74.36 -6.31 9.94
C ALA A 349 -73.81 -4.91 10.26
N GLN A 350 -74.59 -4.06 10.95
CA GLN A 350 -74.12 -2.73 11.40
C GLN A 350 -72.94 -2.82 12.38
N ALA A 351 -72.96 -3.78 13.32
CA ALA A 351 -71.84 -4.00 14.23
C ALA A 351 -70.59 -4.47 13.49
N LYS A 352 -70.72 -5.40 12.52
CA LYS A 352 -69.61 -5.83 11.65
C LYS A 352 -69.06 -4.68 10.80
N GLN A 353 -69.93 -3.84 10.24
CA GLN A 353 -69.53 -2.67 9.47
C GLN A 353 -68.73 -1.66 10.32
N LEU A 354 -69.15 -1.43 11.57
CA LEU A 354 -68.42 -0.56 12.49
C LEU A 354 -67.06 -1.17 12.88
N LYS A 355 -66.99 -2.47 13.16
CA LYS A 355 -65.71 -3.15 13.42
C LYS A 355 -64.76 -3.04 12.22
N ALA A 356 -65.26 -3.28 11.00
CA ALA A 356 -64.47 -3.17 9.78
C ALA A 356 -63.97 -1.73 9.54
N TYR A 357 -64.80 -0.73 9.82
CA TYR A 357 -64.39 0.67 9.77
C TYR A 357 -63.27 0.97 10.78
N LEU A 358 -63.41 0.53 12.03
CA LEU A 358 -62.40 0.75 13.07
C LEU A 358 -61.09 -0.01 12.81
N ALA A 359 -61.16 -1.20 12.21
CA ALA A 359 -59.99 -2.02 11.90
C ALA A 359 -58.94 -1.27 11.06
N LEU A 360 -59.34 -0.37 10.16
CA LEU A 360 -58.42 0.46 9.37
C LEU A 360 -57.55 1.35 10.27
N PHE A 361 -58.15 1.95 11.31
CA PHE A 361 -57.45 2.83 12.26
C PHE A 361 -56.68 2.03 13.31
N GLU A 362 -57.27 0.93 13.78
CA GLU A 362 -56.61 0.06 14.75
C GLU A 362 -55.38 -0.62 14.17
N GLN A 363 -55.36 -0.94 12.87
CA GLN A 363 -54.17 -1.51 12.23
C GLN A 363 -53.02 -0.51 12.17
N LEU A 364 -53.31 0.80 11.98
CA LEU A 364 -52.30 1.85 12.05
C LEU A 364 -51.70 1.95 13.45
N LEU A 365 -52.53 1.86 14.50
CA LEU A 365 -52.07 1.87 15.89
C LEU A 365 -51.26 0.62 16.25
N ALA A 366 -51.76 -0.57 15.91
CA ALA A 366 -51.06 -1.83 16.13
C ALA A 366 -49.71 -1.87 15.40
N ASN A 367 -49.66 -1.36 14.16
CA ASN A 367 -48.41 -1.21 13.42
C ASN A 367 -47.45 -0.24 14.13
N TYR A 368 -47.93 0.91 14.61
CA TYR A 368 -47.11 1.85 15.37
C TYR A 368 -46.45 1.20 16.60
N PHE A 369 -47.20 0.45 17.41
CA PHE A 369 -46.64 -0.26 18.57
C PHE A 369 -45.65 -1.35 18.15
N SER A 370 -45.92 -2.06 17.05
CA SER A 370 -44.98 -3.05 16.50
C SER A 370 -43.67 -2.39 16.04
N GLN A 371 -43.72 -1.22 15.39
CA GLN A 371 -42.52 -0.46 15.02
C GLN A 371 -41.73 0.00 16.27
N LEU A 372 -42.44 0.44 17.31
CA LEU A 372 -41.83 0.87 18.56
C LEU A 372 -41.08 -0.27 19.25
N ASP A 373 -41.69 -1.46 19.34
CA ASP A 373 -41.07 -2.67 19.91
C ASP A 373 -39.83 -3.14 19.17
N ASN A 374 -39.85 -2.96 17.85
CA ASN A 374 -38.76 -3.36 16.98
C ASN A 374 -37.78 -2.22 16.67
N THR A 375 -37.89 -1.06 17.33
CA THR A 375 -36.96 0.07 17.14
C THR A 375 -35.51 -0.33 17.41
N ARG A 376 -35.28 -1.24 18.37
CA ARG A 376 -33.95 -1.81 18.64
C ARG A 376 -33.32 -2.50 17.43
N LYS A 377 -34.11 -3.19 16.60
CA LYS A 377 -33.63 -3.86 15.38
C LYS A 377 -33.15 -2.85 14.34
N LEU A 378 -33.71 -1.64 14.33
CA LEU A 378 -33.28 -0.56 13.43
C LEU A 378 -31.87 -0.05 13.79
N PHE A 379 -31.54 0.00 15.08
CA PHE A 379 -30.23 0.47 15.56
C PHE A 379 -29.22 -0.64 15.81
N ALA A 380 -29.66 -1.90 15.87
CA ALA A 380 -28.79 -3.05 16.02
C ALA A 380 -27.79 -3.16 14.86
N LEU A 381 -26.50 -3.24 15.18
CA LEU A 381 -25.41 -3.40 14.23
C LEU A 381 -25.42 -4.79 13.60
N ASP A 382 -25.81 -5.79 14.39
CA ASP A 382 -25.79 -7.22 14.06
C ASP A 382 -27.13 -7.77 13.56
N TYR A 383 -28.17 -6.94 13.43
CA TYR A 383 -29.48 -7.42 12.98
C TYR A 383 -29.47 -7.86 11.51
N ALA A 384 -29.81 -9.14 11.30
CA ALA A 384 -29.77 -9.84 10.02
C ALA A 384 -31.11 -9.98 9.31
N GLY A 385 -32.20 -9.54 9.94
CA GLY A 385 -33.53 -9.78 9.41
C GLY A 385 -33.82 -8.92 8.17
N GLU A 386 -34.61 -9.49 7.26
CA GLU A 386 -35.12 -8.77 6.09
C GLU A 386 -36.20 -7.74 6.48
N GLU A 387 -36.89 -7.99 7.59
CA GLU A 387 -37.98 -7.14 8.09
C GLU A 387 -37.47 -5.82 8.69
N ILE A 388 -37.96 -4.71 8.14
CA ILE A 388 -37.76 -3.35 8.67
C ILE A 388 -39.10 -2.63 8.91
N TYR A 389 -40.15 -3.07 8.23
CA TYR A 389 -41.51 -2.67 8.54
C TYR A 389 -42.18 -3.77 9.34
N PHE A 390 -42.34 -3.51 10.63
CA PHE A 390 -43.03 -4.37 11.57
C PHE A 390 -44.52 -4.02 11.64
N PHE A 391 -45.35 -5.05 11.70
CA PHE A 391 -46.79 -4.95 11.88
C PHE A 391 -47.21 -5.89 13.00
N GLN A 392 -48.40 -5.66 13.55
CA GLN A 392 -49.00 -6.56 14.54
C GLN A 392 -50.37 -6.97 14.05
N HIS A 393 -50.70 -8.23 14.27
CA HIS A 393 -52.01 -8.76 13.91
C HIS A 393 -53.11 -8.30 14.87
N LEU A 394 -54.31 -8.03 14.35
CA LEU A 394 -55.47 -7.54 15.11
C LEU A 394 -56.42 -8.63 15.61
N ALA A 395 -56.11 -9.93 15.51
CA ALA A 395 -56.91 -10.96 16.19
C ALA A 395 -56.17 -11.63 17.35
N GLY A 396 -56.94 -12.39 18.13
CA GLY A 396 -56.55 -12.87 19.45
C GLY A 396 -57.24 -12.07 20.57
N ALA A 397 -56.89 -12.40 21.82
CA ALA A 397 -57.56 -11.88 23.01
C ALA A 397 -57.41 -10.36 23.20
N ASP A 398 -56.25 -9.80 22.84
CA ASP A 398 -55.97 -8.36 22.96
C ASP A 398 -56.40 -7.58 21.68
N GLY A 399 -56.82 -8.27 20.61
CA GLY A 399 -57.20 -7.71 19.31
C GLY A 399 -58.70 -7.40 19.16
N ILE A 400 -59.17 -7.14 17.95
CA ILE A 400 -60.60 -6.94 17.66
C ILE A 400 -61.34 -8.28 17.84
N PRO A 401 -62.34 -8.37 18.74
CA PRO A 401 -63.07 -9.62 18.96
C PRO A 401 -63.76 -10.11 17.68
N GLY A 402 -63.45 -11.33 17.25
CA GLY A 402 -64.00 -11.95 16.04
C GLY A 402 -63.55 -11.26 14.74
N PHE A 403 -62.33 -10.71 14.71
CA PHE A 403 -61.74 -10.06 13.54
C PHE A 403 -61.74 -10.97 12.30
N GLU A 404 -61.51 -12.27 12.49
CA GLU A 404 -61.46 -13.27 11.42
C GLU A 404 -62.78 -13.38 10.65
N GLU A 405 -63.90 -13.01 11.28
CA GLU A 405 -65.22 -12.97 10.63
C GLU A 405 -65.41 -11.77 9.70
N LEU A 406 -64.58 -10.72 9.84
CA LEU A 406 -64.62 -9.51 9.02
C LEU A 406 -63.82 -9.66 7.73
N LEU A 407 -62.87 -10.59 7.71
CA LEU A 407 -62.10 -10.94 6.53
C LEU A 407 -63.04 -11.70 5.56
N VAL A 408 -63.35 -11.06 4.44
CA VAL A 408 -64.15 -11.64 3.35
C VAL A 408 -63.20 -12.10 2.25
N ASP A 409 -63.48 -13.25 1.62
CA ASP A 409 -62.87 -13.59 0.33
C ASP A 409 -63.32 -12.54 -0.69
N SER A 410 -62.45 -11.57 -0.97
CA SER A 410 -62.62 -10.75 -2.15
C SER A 410 -62.52 -11.68 -3.36
N ASN A 411 -63.49 -11.58 -4.28
CA ASN A 411 -63.51 -12.20 -5.61
C ASN A 411 -62.33 -11.72 -6.48
N ASP A 412 -61.11 -11.85 -6.00
CA ASP A 412 -59.91 -11.57 -6.76
C ASP A 412 -59.66 -12.77 -7.68
N SER A 413 -59.38 -12.49 -8.94
CA SER A 413 -59.37 -13.43 -10.07
C SER A 413 -58.37 -14.59 -9.97
N CYS A 414 -57.67 -14.74 -8.84
CA CYS A 414 -56.61 -15.73 -8.65
C CYS A 414 -57.07 -17.06 -8.07
N LEU A 415 -58.32 -17.24 -7.65
CA LEU A 415 -58.79 -18.52 -7.10
C LEU A 415 -60.22 -18.85 -7.55
N ARG A 416 -60.34 -19.40 -8.77
CA ARG A 416 -61.42 -20.35 -9.04
C ARG A 416 -60.97 -21.72 -8.53
N GLU A 417 -61.85 -22.33 -7.75
CA GLU A 417 -61.87 -23.73 -7.32
C GLU A 417 -61.38 -24.02 -5.89
N THR A 418 -62.40 -24.25 -5.04
CA THR A 418 -62.53 -25.28 -3.98
C THR A 418 -62.34 -24.91 -2.51
N GLN A 419 -63.39 -25.30 -1.77
CA GLN A 419 -63.56 -25.57 -0.33
C GLN A 419 -63.72 -24.39 0.66
N GLU A 420 -64.63 -24.62 1.61
CA GLU A 420 -65.00 -23.72 2.72
C GLU A 420 -63.74 -23.26 3.46
N THR A 421 -63.40 -21.98 3.32
CA THR A 421 -62.23 -21.38 3.95
C THR A 421 -62.48 -21.18 5.44
N THR A 422 -61.70 -21.85 6.28
CA THR A 422 -61.79 -21.69 7.73
C THR A 422 -61.37 -20.26 8.12
N PRO A 423 -61.78 -19.74 9.29
CA PRO A 423 -61.29 -18.46 9.80
C PRO A 423 -59.74 -18.36 9.86
N ALA A 424 -59.06 -19.49 10.10
CA ALA A 424 -57.60 -19.57 10.12
C ALA A 424 -56.97 -19.36 8.71
N ASP A 425 -57.61 -19.88 7.66
CA ASP A 425 -57.13 -19.70 6.28
C ASP A 425 -57.25 -18.24 5.83
N ARG A 426 -58.34 -17.57 6.20
CA ARG A 426 -58.57 -16.15 5.92
C ARG A 426 -57.56 -15.25 6.64
N LEU A 427 -57.25 -15.59 7.89
CA LEU A 427 -56.20 -14.94 8.66
C LEU A 427 -54.83 -15.09 7.97
N THR A 428 -54.48 -16.32 7.59
CA THR A 428 -53.19 -16.61 6.94
C THR A 428 -53.01 -15.82 5.64
N ARG A 429 -54.08 -15.67 4.85
CA ARG A 429 -54.08 -14.84 3.64
C ARG A 429 -53.93 -13.35 3.95
N HIS A 430 -54.62 -12.84 4.97
CA HIS A 430 -54.49 -11.44 5.39
C HIS A 430 -53.05 -11.11 5.81
N LEU A 431 -52.39 -12.00 6.56
CA LEU A 431 -50.97 -11.86 6.91
C LEU A 431 -50.08 -11.81 5.67
N ALA A 432 -50.29 -12.73 4.71
CA ALA A 432 -49.57 -12.71 3.44
C ALA A 432 -49.82 -11.43 2.61
N CYS A 433 -51.02 -10.84 2.70
CA CYS A 433 -51.34 -9.55 2.07
C CYS A 433 -50.64 -8.37 2.75
N LEU A 434 -50.51 -8.37 4.09
CA LEU A 434 -49.75 -7.35 4.82
C LEU A 434 -48.25 -7.43 4.48
N GLU A 435 -47.72 -8.66 4.35
CA GLU A 435 -46.34 -8.90 3.90
C GLU A 435 -46.12 -8.42 2.46
N LYS A 436 -46.99 -8.81 1.52
CA LYS A 436 -46.93 -8.40 0.11
C LYS A 436 -47.19 -6.91 -0.11
N GLY A 437 -48.12 -6.31 0.63
CA GLY A 437 -48.40 -4.87 0.56
C GLY A 437 -47.19 -4.05 1.00
N ASN A 438 -46.47 -4.51 2.03
CA ASN A 438 -45.19 -3.92 2.43
C ASN A 438 -44.10 -4.10 1.37
N ASP A 439 -44.11 -5.18 0.58
CA ASP A 439 -43.17 -5.38 -0.54
C ASP A 439 -43.50 -4.55 -1.78
N GLN A 440 -44.78 -4.32 -2.08
CA GLN A 440 -45.22 -3.63 -3.30
C GLN A 440 -45.28 -2.11 -3.19
N LEU A 441 -45.52 -1.54 -2.00
CA LEU A 441 -45.66 -0.10 -1.79
C LEU A 441 -44.37 0.59 -1.34
N ILE A 442 -43.43 -0.15 -0.75
CA ILE A 442 -42.18 0.38 -0.22
C ILE A 442 -41.07 -0.60 -0.54
N ASN A 443 -40.07 -0.16 -1.29
CA ASN A 443 -38.90 -0.99 -1.55
C ASN A 443 -38.16 -1.25 -0.21
N LYS A 444 -38.34 -2.45 0.38
CA LYS A 444 -37.73 -2.83 1.66
C LYS A 444 -36.20 -2.70 1.60
N GLU A 445 -35.62 -2.98 0.45
CA GLU A 445 -34.18 -2.87 0.16
C GLU A 445 -33.70 -1.41 0.25
N ASP A 446 -34.48 -0.44 -0.24
CA ASP A 446 -34.12 0.99 -0.13
C ASP A 446 -34.15 1.47 1.32
N ARG A 447 -35.04 0.93 2.16
CA ARG A 447 -35.04 1.25 3.60
C ARG A 447 -33.90 0.56 4.34
N GLN A 448 -33.57 -0.70 3.99
CA GLN A 448 -32.38 -1.39 4.47
C GLN A 448 -31.13 -0.54 4.16
N ASN A 449 -31.03 -0.04 2.92
CA ASN A 449 -29.92 0.78 2.47
C ASN A 449 -29.78 2.05 3.31
N ARG A 450 -30.85 2.85 3.42
CA ARG A 450 -30.85 4.08 4.23
C ARG A 450 -30.54 3.84 5.70
N ARG A 451 -30.99 2.71 6.27
CA ARG A 451 -30.64 2.31 7.64
C ARG A 451 -29.15 2.06 7.77
N LEU A 452 -28.56 1.27 6.86
CA LEU A 452 -27.13 0.98 6.88
C LEU A 452 -26.30 2.23 6.65
N ASP A 453 -26.69 3.10 5.72
CA ASP A 453 -26.04 4.39 5.48
C ASP A 453 -26.06 5.28 6.73
N HIS A 454 -27.20 5.33 7.43
CA HIS A 454 -27.29 6.05 8.70
C HIS A 454 -26.36 5.47 9.79
N LEU A 455 -26.19 4.14 9.83
CA LEU A 455 -25.29 3.50 10.80
C LEU A 455 -23.81 3.72 10.45
N LEU A 456 -23.45 3.65 9.16
CA LEU A 456 -22.10 3.92 8.67
C LEU A 456 -21.71 5.41 8.86
N ALA A 457 -22.65 6.33 8.62
CA ALA A 457 -22.42 7.77 8.78
C ALA A 457 -22.02 8.18 10.21
N ARG A 458 -22.35 7.36 11.23
CA ARG A 458 -21.87 7.58 12.61
C ARG A 458 -20.35 7.51 12.74
N PHE A 459 -19.70 6.83 11.81
CA PHE A 459 -18.26 6.70 11.72
C PHE A 459 -17.66 7.57 10.61
N ALA A 460 -18.44 8.53 10.08
CA ALA A 460 -18.09 9.34 8.93
C ALA A 460 -17.76 8.51 7.66
N GLU A 461 -18.35 7.32 7.54
CA GLU A 461 -18.15 6.45 6.39
C GLU A 461 -19.33 6.52 5.41
N GLN A 462 -18.99 6.48 4.13
CA GLN A 462 -19.94 6.33 3.03
C GLN A 462 -19.50 5.15 2.16
N TYR A 463 -20.45 4.31 1.76
CA TYR A 463 -20.15 3.22 0.84
C TYR A 463 -20.12 3.73 -0.61
N PRO A 464 -19.14 3.34 -1.43
CA PRO A 464 -19.05 3.76 -2.83
C PRO A 464 -20.24 3.27 -3.68
N ASP A 465 -20.72 4.11 -4.61
CA ASP A 465 -21.85 3.80 -5.49
C ASP A 465 -21.47 2.91 -6.70
N LEU A 466 -20.80 1.78 -6.43
CA LEU A 466 -20.27 0.87 -7.47
C LEU A 466 -21.37 0.27 -8.35
N ASP A 467 -22.58 0.10 -7.81
CA ASP A 467 -23.72 -0.47 -8.52
C ASP A 467 -24.19 0.38 -9.72
N LEU A 468 -23.94 1.69 -9.70
CA LEU A 468 -24.26 2.59 -10.82
C LEU A 468 -23.34 2.33 -12.03
N LEU A 469 -22.12 1.85 -11.79
CA LEU A 469 -21.09 1.63 -12.81
C LEU A 469 -21.13 0.22 -13.42
N ILE A 470 -21.64 -0.78 -12.68
CA ILE A 470 -21.75 -2.18 -13.14
C ILE A 470 -22.95 -2.41 -14.09
N GLY A 471 -23.84 -1.42 -14.23
CA GLY A 471 -24.78 -1.37 -15.34
C GLY A 471 -25.99 -2.31 -15.23
N ASP A 472 -26.59 -2.47 -14.05
CA ASP A 472 -28.07 -2.57 -13.90
C ASP A 472 -28.46 -2.43 -12.42
N SER A 473 -28.69 -1.19 -11.96
CA SER A 473 -29.16 -0.89 -10.59
C SER A 473 -30.59 -1.40 -10.28
N ARG A 474 -31.24 -2.01 -11.28
CA ARG A 474 -32.57 -2.62 -11.22
C ARG A 474 -32.53 -4.14 -11.03
N CYS A 475 -31.36 -4.78 -11.12
CA CYS A 475 -31.23 -6.21 -10.82
C CYS A 475 -31.28 -6.42 -9.29
N LYS A 476 -32.25 -7.19 -8.82
CA LYS A 476 -32.48 -7.47 -7.40
C LYS A 476 -31.26 -8.09 -6.72
N ASP A 477 -30.50 -8.92 -7.45
CA ASP A 477 -29.32 -9.61 -6.93
C ASP A 477 -28.17 -8.65 -6.61
N ASN A 478 -27.99 -7.58 -7.39
CA ASN A 478 -26.98 -6.55 -7.13
C ASN A 478 -27.29 -5.78 -5.83
N ARG A 479 -28.57 -5.45 -5.61
CA ARG A 479 -29.00 -4.71 -4.42
C ARG A 479 -28.83 -5.51 -3.14
N ILE A 480 -29.14 -6.81 -3.17
CA ILE A 480 -28.93 -7.72 -2.03
C ILE A 480 -27.43 -7.81 -1.70
N ASN A 481 -26.57 -7.90 -2.72
CA ASN A 481 -25.12 -7.92 -2.53
C ASN A 481 -24.60 -6.61 -1.92
N LEU A 482 -25.07 -5.44 -2.37
CA LEU A 482 -24.74 -4.15 -1.76
C LEU A 482 -25.05 -4.12 -0.26
N LEU A 483 -26.28 -4.50 0.12
CA LEU A 483 -26.70 -4.51 1.52
C LEU A 483 -25.84 -5.46 2.37
N LYS A 484 -25.47 -6.62 1.81
CA LYS A 484 -24.55 -7.57 2.43
C LYS A 484 -23.17 -6.93 2.67
N GLN A 485 -22.62 -6.21 1.68
CA GLN A 485 -21.32 -5.55 1.83
C GLN A 485 -21.36 -4.41 2.84
N LYS A 486 -22.36 -3.52 2.79
CA LYS A 486 -22.53 -2.43 3.77
C LYS A 486 -22.60 -2.95 5.19
N ARG A 487 -23.35 -4.04 5.41
CA ARG A 487 -23.44 -4.67 6.72
C ARG A 487 -22.11 -5.29 7.16
N LYS A 488 -21.38 -5.93 6.24
CA LYS A 488 -20.05 -6.48 6.51
C LYS A 488 -19.05 -5.38 6.87
N LEU A 489 -19.07 -4.26 6.14
CA LEU A 489 -18.27 -3.07 6.44
C LEU A 489 -18.60 -2.56 7.84
N LEU A 490 -19.88 -2.35 8.16
CA LEU A 490 -20.33 -1.88 9.47
C LEU A 490 -19.86 -2.78 10.62
N LEU A 491 -20.03 -4.10 10.49
CA LEU A 491 -19.64 -5.05 11.53
C LEU A 491 -18.13 -5.23 11.67
N SER A 492 -17.39 -5.08 10.57
CA SER A 492 -15.93 -5.19 10.56
C SER A 492 -15.25 -3.85 10.86
N TYR A 493 -16.02 -2.78 10.99
CA TYR A 493 -15.52 -1.41 11.08
C TYR A 493 -14.44 -1.21 12.15
N PRO A 494 -14.64 -1.67 13.41
CA PRO A 494 -13.63 -1.51 14.45
C PRO A 494 -12.26 -2.07 14.07
N LYS A 495 -12.23 -3.23 13.41
CA LYS A 495 -10.99 -3.90 13.01
C LYS A 495 -10.31 -3.19 11.83
N ILE A 496 -11.08 -2.74 10.85
CA ILE A 496 -10.54 -2.12 9.63
C ILE A 496 -10.16 -0.65 9.82
N SER A 497 -10.83 0.08 10.72
CA SER A 497 -10.52 1.47 11.02
C SER A 497 -9.28 1.58 11.89
N ALA A 498 -9.14 0.70 12.89
CA ALA A 498 -8.00 0.66 13.79
C ALA A 498 -6.70 0.26 13.06
N GLY A 499 -6.80 -0.69 12.12
CA GLY A 499 -5.64 -1.29 11.44
C GLY A 499 -5.36 -0.77 10.03
N ARG A 500 -5.81 0.43 9.63
CA ARG A 500 -5.72 0.91 8.22
C ARG A 500 -4.32 0.80 7.61
N GLY A 501 -3.30 1.26 8.33
CA GLY A 501 -1.91 1.24 7.92
C GLY A 501 -1.16 -0.06 8.24
N GLN A 502 -1.82 -1.08 8.79
CA GLN A 502 -1.16 -2.33 9.20
C GLN A 502 -0.68 -3.12 7.97
N GLY A 503 0.58 -3.52 7.96
CA GLY A 503 1.17 -4.45 7.00
C GLY A 503 0.80 -5.90 7.32
N PHE A 504 1.17 -6.85 6.45
CA PHE A 504 1.00 -8.26 6.77
C PHE A 504 2.19 -8.77 7.61
N ASN A 505 1.93 -9.73 8.50
CA ASN A 505 2.95 -10.37 9.32
C ASN A 505 3.62 -11.51 8.54
N TYR A 506 4.81 -11.28 8.00
CA TYR A 506 5.51 -12.27 7.19
C TYR A 506 6.25 -13.34 8.02
N THR A 507 6.42 -13.19 9.34
CA THR A 507 7.16 -14.15 10.18
C THR A 507 6.30 -15.36 10.59
N HIS A 508 4.97 -15.23 10.57
CA HIS A 508 4.05 -16.28 10.99
C HIS A 508 3.70 -17.25 9.85
N LYS A 509 4.57 -18.25 9.62
CA LYS A 509 4.48 -19.23 8.52
C LYS A 509 3.15 -19.98 8.40
N GLU A 510 2.51 -20.31 9.53
CA GLU A 510 1.23 -21.02 9.54
C GLU A 510 0.05 -20.15 9.04
N ASP A 511 0.24 -18.82 9.05
CA ASP A 511 -0.77 -17.85 8.65
C ASP A 511 -0.51 -17.19 7.29
N ILE A 512 0.55 -17.57 6.57
CA ILE A 512 0.83 -17.06 5.23
C ILE A 512 -0.25 -17.57 4.27
N GLY A 513 -1.06 -16.65 3.75
CA GLY A 513 -2.24 -16.99 2.94
C GLY A 513 -3.52 -17.26 3.74
N THR A 514 -3.54 -16.96 5.04
CA THR A 514 -4.74 -17.02 5.88
C THR A 514 -5.57 -15.75 5.90
N THR A 515 -6.81 -15.86 6.37
CA THR A 515 -7.83 -14.81 6.26
C THR A 515 -7.52 -13.52 6.99
N ASP A 516 -6.68 -13.61 8.02
CA ASP A 516 -6.42 -12.50 8.92
C ASP A 516 -5.05 -11.85 8.70
N ASN A 517 -4.14 -12.52 7.99
CA ASN A 517 -2.78 -12.05 7.71
C ASN A 517 -2.65 -11.35 6.34
N TYR A 518 -3.44 -10.28 6.19
CA TYR A 518 -3.36 -9.31 5.09
C TYR A 518 -3.22 -7.91 5.66
N SER A 519 -2.72 -7.00 4.83
CA SER A 519 -2.65 -5.59 5.19
C SER A 519 -4.05 -5.00 5.47
N GLY A 520 -4.09 -3.97 6.30
CA GLY A 520 -5.30 -3.18 6.57
C GLY A 520 -5.88 -2.57 5.31
N LEU A 521 -5.01 -2.01 4.45
CA LEU A 521 -5.37 -1.43 3.17
C LEU A 521 -6.07 -2.45 2.25
N GLU A 522 -5.53 -3.67 2.13
CA GLU A 522 -6.18 -4.73 1.34
C GLU A 522 -7.56 -5.11 1.89
N LYS A 523 -7.69 -5.23 3.22
CA LYS A 523 -8.96 -5.54 3.88
C LYS A 523 -10.00 -4.46 3.63
N ARG A 524 -9.60 -3.19 3.70
CA ARG A 524 -10.47 -2.03 3.51
C ARG A 524 -10.90 -1.89 2.06
N LEU A 525 -9.96 -1.87 1.12
CA LEU A 525 -10.25 -1.83 -0.33
C LEU A 525 -11.12 -3.01 -0.77
N GLY A 526 -10.88 -4.21 -0.24
CA GLY A 526 -11.74 -5.37 -0.53
C GLY A 526 -13.21 -5.14 -0.16
N LEU A 527 -13.47 -4.59 1.03
CA LEU A 527 -14.83 -4.28 1.49
C LEU A 527 -15.48 -3.15 0.67
N LEU A 528 -14.73 -2.08 0.38
CA LEU A 528 -15.22 -0.93 -0.37
C LEU A 528 -15.53 -1.28 -1.82
N LEU A 529 -14.65 -2.04 -2.49
CA LEU A 529 -14.84 -2.49 -3.86
C LEU A 529 -15.93 -3.58 -3.98
N GLY A 530 -16.53 -4.02 -2.87
CA GLY A 530 -17.43 -5.17 -2.84
C GLY A 530 -16.77 -6.43 -3.41
N ILE A 531 -15.45 -6.48 -3.36
CA ILE A 531 -14.69 -7.68 -3.70
C ILE A 531 -14.80 -8.52 -2.44
N GLU A 532 -15.67 -9.52 -2.51
CA GLU A 532 -15.49 -10.69 -1.67
C GLU A 532 -14.17 -11.33 -2.12
N ARG A 533 -13.06 -10.75 -1.63
CA ARG A 533 -12.02 -11.60 -1.11
C ARG A 533 -12.81 -12.42 -0.12
N GLY A 534 -13.02 -13.69 -0.46
CA GLY A 534 -13.30 -14.62 0.58
C GLY A 534 -12.36 -14.23 1.73
N ARG A 535 -12.79 -14.49 2.96
CA ARG A 535 -11.87 -15.30 3.76
C ARG A 535 -11.12 -16.18 2.76
N PRO A 536 -9.82 -16.03 2.43
CA PRO A 536 -9.16 -17.07 1.68
C PRO A 536 -9.58 -18.35 2.37
N ALA A 537 -10.51 -19.08 1.76
CA ALA A 537 -10.99 -20.32 2.31
C ALA A 537 -9.86 -21.33 2.19
N VAL A 538 -8.70 -20.95 1.62
CA VAL A 538 -7.34 -21.42 1.94
C VAL A 538 -7.05 -21.54 3.45
N ALA A 539 -7.78 -20.85 4.33
CA ALA A 539 -7.49 -20.83 5.76
C ALA A 539 -8.66 -21.10 6.71
N GLN A 540 -9.89 -21.20 6.20
CA GLN A 540 -10.99 -21.76 6.99
C GLN A 540 -11.36 -23.17 6.58
N ASN A 541 -11.28 -23.48 5.28
CA ASN A 541 -11.75 -24.75 4.74
C ASN A 541 -10.71 -25.53 3.94
N LEU A 542 -9.59 -24.92 3.55
CA LEU A 542 -8.54 -25.52 2.75
C LEU A 542 -7.17 -25.40 3.45
N ILE A 543 -6.18 -26.16 3.00
CA ILE A 543 -4.77 -26.06 3.34
C ILE A 543 -4.03 -26.34 2.05
N ILE A 544 -3.11 -25.46 1.66
CA ILE A 544 -2.30 -25.64 0.46
C ILE A 544 -0.88 -25.89 0.90
N ASP A 545 -0.40 -27.09 0.66
CA ASP A 545 0.97 -27.48 0.95
C ASP A 545 1.72 -27.62 -0.36
N VAL A 546 2.86 -26.94 -0.46
CA VAL A 546 3.90 -27.27 -1.44
C VAL A 546 5.05 -27.86 -0.65
N TYR A 547 5.46 -29.09 -0.95
CA TYR A 547 6.49 -29.77 -0.19
C TYR A 547 7.43 -30.57 -1.09
N GLY A 548 8.71 -30.58 -0.72
CA GLY A 548 9.73 -31.44 -1.32
C GLY A 548 9.77 -32.79 -0.62
N ARG A 549 9.83 -33.89 -1.37
CA ARG A 549 10.17 -35.21 -0.81
C ARG A 549 11.67 -35.46 -1.01
N PRO A 550 12.45 -35.66 0.08
CA PRO A 550 13.89 -35.93 0.00
C PRO A 550 14.23 -37.34 -0.52
N GLU A 551 13.23 -38.19 -0.78
CA GLU A 551 13.39 -39.54 -1.31
C GLU A 551 13.76 -39.50 -2.80
N GLY A 552 15.04 -39.21 -3.08
CA GLY A 552 15.64 -39.20 -4.41
C GLY A 552 16.29 -37.86 -4.71
N GLN A 553 17.59 -37.87 -5.03
CA GLN A 553 18.26 -36.70 -5.61
C GLN A 553 18.07 -36.73 -7.14
N PRO A 554 17.63 -35.62 -7.76
CA PRO A 554 17.24 -34.34 -7.16
C PRO A 554 15.87 -34.37 -6.45
N VAL A 555 15.71 -33.54 -5.39
CA VAL A 555 14.47 -33.41 -4.60
C VAL A 555 13.30 -33.09 -5.53
N LYS A 556 12.21 -33.85 -5.39
CA LYS A 556 10.99 -33.65 -6.18
C LYS A 556 9.92 -32.95 -5.37
N TYR A 557 9.26 -31.97 -6.00
CA TYR A 557 8.23 -31.15 -5.37
C TYR A 557 6.83 -31.62 -5.76
N TYR A 558 5.92 -31.50 -4.80
CA TYR A 558 4.51 -31.85 -4.91
C TYR A 558 3.68 -30.74 -4.29
N PHE A 559 2.46 -30.56 -4.79
CA PHE A 559 1.48 -29.71 -4.12
C PHE A 559 0.27 -30.54 -3.71
N GLN A 560 -0.39 -30.12 -2.63
CA GLN A 560 -1.63 -30.71 -2.17
C GLN A 560 -2.58 -29.63 -1.67
N ILE A 561 -3.81 -29.66 -2.16
CA ILE A 561 -4.92 -28.88 -1.63
C ILE A 561 -5.73 -29.82 -0.75
N ARG A 562 -5.81 -29.55 0.55
CA ARG A 562 -6.57 -30.33 1.53
C ARG A 562 -7.71 -29.51 2.09
N SER A 563 -8.74 -30.15 2.63
CA SER A 563 -9.75 -29.48 3.43
C SER A 563 -9.23 -29.24 4.85
N ARG A 564 -9.36 -28.05 5.43
CA ARG A 564 -8.96 -27.73 6.81
C ARG A 564 -9.85 -28.41 7.85
N THR A 565 -11.14 -28.51 7.58
CA THR A 565 -12.15 -29.14 8.45
C THR A 565 -11.97 -30.66 8.53
N SER A 566 -11.83 -31.33 7.38
CA SER A 566 -11.73 -32.80 7.33
C SER A 566 -10.30 -33.31 7.24
N ARG A 567 -9.32 -32.43 6.99
CA ARG A 567 -7.92 -32.76 6.64
C ARG A 567 -7.76 -33.66 5.41
N LYS A 568 -8.85 -33.95 4.66
CA LYS A 568 -8.85 -34.78 3.45
C LYS A 568 -8.23 -34.06 2.27
N ALA A 569 -7.51 -34.79 1.42
CA ALA A 569 -6.95 -34.29 0.17
C ALA A 569 -8.04 -34.01 -0.86
N LEU A 570 -8.18 -32.75 -1.26
CA LEU A 570 -9.10 -32.34 -2.31
C LEU A 570 -8.51 -32.50 -3.71
N LEU A 571 -7.27 -32.04 -3.86
CA LEU A 571 -6.49 -32.15 -5.08
C LEU A 571 -5.02 -32.41 -4.71
N SER A 572 -4.33 -33.19 -5.49
CA SER A 572 -2.88 -33.39 -5.36
C SER A 572 -2.22 -33.22 -6.71
N SER A 573 -0.94 -32.87 -6.73
CA SER A 573 -0.19 -32.79 -7.97
C SER A 573 -0.27 -34.11 -8.72
N ASN A 574 -0.48 -34.01 -10.04
CA ASN A 574 -0.55 -35.21 -10.88
C ASN A 574 0.83 -35.87 -11.03
N THR A 575 1.87 -35.03 -11.17
CA THR A 575 3.27 -35.44 -11.30
C THR A 575 4.12 -34.81 -10.20
N ALA A 576 5.39 -35.22 -10.20
CA ALA A 576 6.43 -34.67 -9.36
C ALA A 576 7.21 -33.62 -10.17
N TYR A 577 7.42 -32.44 -9.61
CA TYR A 577 8.10 -31.32 -10.29
C TYR A 577 9.57 -31.25 -9.91
N ALA A 578 10.41 -30.77 -10.83
CA ALA A 578 11.85 -30.68 -10.62
C ALA A 578 12.23 -29.48 -9.72
N SER A 579 11.37 -28.47 -9.65
CA SER A 579 11.56 -27.29 -8.79
C SER A 579 10.28 -26.86 -8.08
N SER A 580 10.45 -26.15 -6.96
CA SER A 580 9.34 -25.51 -6.24
C SER A 580 8.58 -24.52 -7.13
N LEU A 581 9.25 -23.77 -8.01
CA LEU A 581 8.61 -22.81 -8.92
C LEU A 581 7.72 -23.51 -9.96
N GLU A 582 8.19 -24.59 -10.59
CA GLU A 582 7.35 -25.39 -11.51
C GLU A 582 6.12 -25.95 -10.80
N CYS A 583 6.29 -26.39 -9.55
CA CYS A 583 5.21 -26.86 -8.72
C CYS A 583 4.18 -25.75 -8.44
N HIS A 584 4.62 -24.54 -8.11
CA HIS A 584 3.77 -23.37 -7.92
C HIS A 584 3.07 -22.93 -9.21
N LYS A 585 3.73 -23.01 -10.37
CA LYS A 585 3.08 -22.75 -11.67
C LYS A 585 1.95 -23.73 -11.94
N ALA A 586 2.19 -25.03 -11.70
CA ALA A 586 1.16 -26.04 -11.85
C ALA A 586 0.00 -25.87 -10.85
N LEU A 587 0.32 -25.53 -9.60
CA LEU A 587 -0.67 -25.20 -8.57
C LEU A 587 -1.52 -23.99 -8.97
N ALA A 588 -0.90 -22.91 -9.44
CA ALA A 588 -1.59 -21.71 -9.89
C ALA A 588 -2.54 -22.02 -11.06
N TRP A 589 -2.09 -22.82 -12.03
CA TRP A 589 -2.96 -23.33 -13.11
C TRP A 589 -4.11 -24.20 -12.60
N ALA A 590 -3.85 -25.09 -11.64
CA ALA A 590 -4.89 -25.96 -11.08
C ALA A 590 -5.97 -25.14 -10.33
N ILE A 591 -5.56 -24.18 -9.50
CA ILE A 591 -6.47 -23.25 -8.82
C ILE A 591 -7.27 -22.45 -9.84
N TRP A 592 -6.60 -21.93 -10.87
CA TRP A 592 -7.23 -21.15 -11.93
C TRP A 592 -8.33 -21.92 -12.66
N GLN A 593 -8.04 -23.13 -13.11
CA GLN A 593 -9.00 -23.98 -13.83
C GLN A 593 -10.20 -24.37 -12.96
N LEU A 594 -9.94 -24.77 -11.71
CA LEU A 594 -10.99 -25.04 -10.74
C LEU A 594 -11.85 -23.80 -10.42
N SER A 595 -11.26 -22.61 -10.39
CA SER A 595 -12.01 -21.36 -10.17
C SER A 595 -12.99 -21.05 -11.31
N LYS A 596 -12.68 -21.50 -12.53
CA LYS A 596 -13.57 -21.39 -13.69
C LYS A 596 -14.58 -22.53 -13.79
N GLY A 597 -14.30 -23.67 -13.15
CA GLY A 597 -15.01 -24.91 -13.41
C GLY A 597 -14.70 -25.50 -14.79
N GLU A 598 -13.52 -25.18 -15.34
CA GLU A 598 -13.06 -25.62 -16.66
C GLU A 598 -11.83 -26.53 -16.53
N GLY A 599 -11.48 -27.27 -17.59
CA GLY A 599 -10.27 -28.09 -17.62
C GLY A 599 -10.29 -29.29 -16.65
N ILE A 600 -11.49 -29.80 -16.33
CA ILE A 600 -11.68 -30.95 -15.43
C ILE A 600 -12.22 -32.12 -16.26
N GLU A 601 -11.61 -33.30 -16.13
CA GLU A 601 -12.12 -34.53 -16.73
C GLU A 601 -12.31 -35.61 -15.67
N ILE A 602 -13.46 -36.30 -15.71
CA ILE A 602 -13.75 -37.47 -14.88
C ILE A 602 -13.26 -38.73 -15.59
N MET A 603 -12.52 -39.56 -14.85
CA MET A 603 -11.80 -40.73 -15.36
C MET A 603 -12.24 -42.00 -14.61
N PRO A 604 -12.59 -43.09 -15.33
CA PRO A 604 -12.82 -44.39 -14.71
C PRO A 604 -11.48 -45.12 -14.44
N THR A 605 -11.46 -45.99 -13.42
CA THR A 605 -10.39 -46.97 -13.21
C THR A 605 -10.55 -48.13 -14.20
N GLY A 606 -9.44 -48.68 -14.69
CA GLY A 606 -9.43 -49.80 -15.63
C GLY A 606 -9.79 -51.17 -15.03
N GLU A 607 -10.63 -51.22 -14.01
CA GLU A 607 -11.06 -52.43 -13.29
C GLU A 607 -12.43 -52.93 -13.79
N GLU A 608 -12.77 -54.21 -13.56
CA GLU A 608 -14.08 -54.79 -13.98
C GLU A 608 -15.29 -54.06 -13.38
N THR A 609 -15.13 -53.49 -12.18
CA THR A 609 -16.07 -52.54 -11.57
C THR A 609 -15.39 -51.17 -11.48
N PRO A 610 -15.60 -50.26 -12.45
CA PRO A 610 -14.88 -49.00 -12.51
C PRO A 610 -15.25 -48.12 -11.32
N ARG A 611 -14.21 -47.59 -10.66
CA ARG A 611 -14.32 -46.44 -9.76
C ARG A 611 -13.92 -45.19 -10.50
N TYR A 612 -14.33 -44.03 -10.04
CA TYR A 612 -14.15 -42.77 -10.75
C TYR A 612 -13.31 -41.79 -9.93
N TYR A 613 -12.54 -40.93 -10.59
CA TYR A 613 -11.77 -39.82 -10.02
C TYR A 613 -11.69 -38.70 -11.06
N PHE A 614 -11.26 -37.50 -10.70
CA PHE A 614 -11.09 -36.39 -11.67
C PHE A 614 -9.65 -35.90 -11.77
N GLN A 615 -9.30 -35.36 -12.94
CA GLN A 615 -8.03 -34.72 -13.24
C GLN A 615 -8.26 -33.27 -13.68
N VAL A 616 -7.26 -32.42 -13.43
CA VAL A 616 -7.26 -31.00 -13.81
C VAL A 616 -6.14 -30.76 -14.82
N PHE A 617 -6.45 -30.07 -15.90
CA PHE A 617 -5.57 -29.79 -17.02
C PHE A 617 -5.32 -28.31 -17.18
N ASN A 618 -4.08 -27.92 -17.51
CA ASN A 618 -3.82 -26.55 -17.96
C ASN A 618 -4.36 -26.32 -19.39
N PRO A 619 -4.41 -25.07 -19.89
CA PRO A 619 -4.87 -24.78 -21.25
C PRO A 619 -4.07 -25.46 -22.36
N ASP A 620 -2.82 -25.85 -22.10
CA ASP A 620 -1.96 -26.57 -23.03
C ASP A 620 -2.26 -28.09 -23.07
N GLY A 621 -3.21 -28.57 -22.25
CA GLY A 621 -3.62 -29.97 -22.17
C GLY A 621 -2.74 -30.85 -21.27
N GLU A 622 -1.84 -30.26 -20.49
CA GLU A 622 -1.01 -30.96 -19.52
C GLU A 622 -1.75 -31.18 -18.20
N LYS A 623 -1.55 -32.35 -17.61
CA LYS A 623 -2.16 -32.74 -16.33
C LYS A 623 -1.44 -32.07 -15.17
N VAL A 624 -2.09 -31.12 -14.51
CA VAL A 624 -1.52 -30.38 -13.38
C VAL A 624 -1.95 -30.95 -12.03
N GLY A 625 -3.18 -31.45 -11.91
CA GLY A 625 -3.72 -31.96 -10.65
C GLY A 625 -4.58 -33.21 -10.83
N ARG A 626 -4.75 -33.99 -9.76
CA ARG A 626 -5.66 -35.14 -9.71
C ARG A 626 -6.27 -35.34 -8.33
N ARG A 627 -7.46 -35.92 -8.28
CA ARG A 627 -8.05 -36.49 -7.07
C ARG A 627 -7.45 -37.88 -6.81
N ILE A 628 -6.98 -38.12 -5.59
CA ILE A 628 -6.36 -39.42 -5.19
C ILE A 628 -7.37 -40.42 -4.62
N GLU A 629 -8.56 -39.96 -4.24
CA GLU A 629 -9.69 -40.79 -3.78
C GLU A 629 -10.53 -41.23 -4.98
N TYR A 630 -11.02 -42.47 -4.94
CA TYR A 630 -11.83 -43.07 -5.99
C TYR A 630 -13.26 -43.31 -5.49
N PHE A 631 -14.24 -43.03 -6.34
CA PHE A 631 -15.67 -43.07 -6.01
C PHE A 631 -16.42 -44.14 -6.81
N ALA A 632 -17.57 -44.58 -6.32
CA ALA A 632 -18.27 -45.74 -6.89
C ALA A 632 -19.01 -45.46 -8.21
N SER A 633 -19.37 -44.21 -8.50
CA SER A 633 -20.06 -43.82 -9.74
C SER A 633 -19.62 -42.43 -10.22
N GLU A 634 -19.92 -42.13 -11.47
CA GLU A 634 -19.59 -40.85 -12.12
C GLU A 634 -20.37 -39.69 -11.47
N GLU A 635 -21.63 -39.91 -11.09
CA GLU A 635 -22.47 -38.90 -10.44
C GLU A 635 -21.89 -38.45 -9.08
N ILE A 636 -21.37 -39.40 -8.30
CA ILE A 636 -20.73 -39.08 -7.00
C ILE A 636 -19.46 -38.25 -7.22
N VAL A 637 -18.69 -38.52 -8.28
CA VAL A 637 -17.51 -37.69 -8.59
C VAL A 637 -17.91 -36.30 -9.02
N GLN A 638 -18.98 -36.16 -9.79
CA GLN A 638 -19.47 -34.84 -10.20
C GLN A 638 -19.89 -34.00 -8.99
N GLU A 639 -20.61 -34.57 -8.02
CA GLU A 639 -20.95 -33.86 -6.77
C GLU A 639 -19.69 -33.40 -6.00
N VAL A 640 -18.63 -34.22 -6.00
CA VAL A 640 -17.35 -33.88 -5.37
C VAL A 640 -16.59 -32.81 -6.17
N VAL A 641 -16.64 -32.85 -7.50
CA VAL A 641 -16.06 -31.81 -8.36
C VAL A 641 -16.74 -30.47 -8.08
N ASP A 642 -18.08 -30.46 -8.03
CA ASP A 642 -18.87 -29.26 -7.76
C ASP A 642 -18.55 -28.70 -6.36
N ASP A 643 -18.42 -29.55 -5.34
CA ASP A 643 -17.99 -29.16 -3.98
C ASP A 643 -16.56 -28.57 -3.97
N VAL A 644 -15.62 -29.18 -4.72
CA VAL A 644 -14.25 -28.65 -4.82
C VAL A 644 -14.21 -27.31 -5.55
N ILE A 645 -14.97 -27.16 -6.64
CA ILE A 645 -15.09 -25.90 -7.38
C ILE A 645 -15.66 -24.82 -6.45
N ASP A 646 -16.74 -25.11 -5.72
CA ASP A 646 -17.36 -24.18 -4.78
C ASP A 646 -16.37 -23.74 -3.69
N GLN A 647 -15.62 -24.69 -3.12
CA GLN A 647 -14.58 -24.39 -2.13
C GLN A 647 -13.45 -23.54 -2.71
N ILE A 648 -13.01 -23.78 -3.95
CA ILE A 648 -11.94 -23.01 -4.60
C ILE A 648 -12.42 -21.61 -5.02
N GLN A 649 -13.62 -21.49 -5.59
CA GLN A 649 -14.23 -20.21 -5.95
C GLN A 649 -14.44 -19.34 -4.72
N THR A 650 -14.90 -19.95 -3.62
CA THR A 650 -14.99 -19.30 -2.31
C THR A 650 -13.60 -18.89 -1.77
N ALA A 651 -12.57 -19.70 -2.05
CA ALA A 651 -11.22 -19.47 -1.53
C ALA A 651 -10.44 -18.37 -2.23
N PHE A 652 -10.49 -18.31 -3.56
CA PHE A 652 -9.65 -17.42 -4.33
C PHE A 652 -10.41 -16.21 -4.88
N GLY A 653 -11.74 -16.24 -4.87
CA GLY A 653 -12.60 -15.21 -5.44
C GLY A 653 -12.42 -15.09 -6.95
N ARG A 654 -13.49 -14.78 -7.68
CA ARG A 654 -13.31 -14.40 -9.08
C ARG A 654 -12.58 -13.07 -9.18
N ASP A 655 -12.85 -12.10 -8.29
CA ASP A 655 -12.41 -10.70 -8.45
C ASP A 655 -11.24 -10.24 -7.55
N ALA A 656 -10.33 -11.14 -7.18
CA ALA A 656 -9.24 -10.80 -6.26
C ALA A 656 -8.15 -9.91 -6.90
N PHE A 657 -7.72 -8.89 -6.15
CA PHE A 657 -6.49 -8.12 -6.40
C PHE A 657 -5.41 -8.53 -5.39
N TYR A 658 -4.16 -8.08 -5.59
CA TYR A 658 -3.02 -8.41 -4.73
C TYR A 658 -2.21 -7.16 -4.41
N LEU A 659 -1.72 -7.03 -3.19
CA LEU A 659 -0.81 -5.95 -2.78
C LEU A 659 0.59 -6.51 -2.56
N LEU A 660 1.59 -5.75 -3.01
CA LEU A 660 3.01 -6.04 -2.82
C LEU A 660 3.73 -4.82 -2.24
N GLU A 661 4.43 -5.01 -1.13
CA GLU A 661 5.27 -3.98 -0.51
C GLU A 661 6.66 -4.02 -1.13
N HIS A 662 7.13 -2.90 -1.70
CA HIS A 662 8.44 -2.89 -2.35
C HIS A 662 9.57 -3.13 -1.34
N LEU A 663 9.43 -2.59 -0.12
CA LEU A 663 10.39 -2.80 0.99
C LEU A 663 10.72 -4.29 1.20
N LEU A 664 9.73 -5.18 1.05
CA LEU A 664 9.86 -6.61 1.31
C LEU A 664 10.39 -7.43 0.12
N ILE A 665 10.42 -6.86 -1.08
CA ILE A 665 11.05 -7.44 -2.27
C ILE A 665 12.40 -6.77 -2.58
N ARG A 666 12.90 -5.92 -1.67
CA ARG A 666 14.22 -5.33 -1.76
C ARG A 666 15.28 -6.44 -1.71
N PRO A 667 16.34 -6.37 -2.53
CA PRO A 667 17.46 -7.29 -2.39
C PRO A 667 18.14 -7.13 -1.02
N ASP A 668 18.07 -8.15 -0.17
CA ASP A 668 18.81 -8.19 1.10
C ASP A 668 20.02 -9.11 0.95
N THR A 669 21.18 -8.51 0.67
CA THR A 669 22.41 -9.27 0.46
C THR A 669 23.25 -9.39 1.73
N SER A 670 22.89 -8.68 2.82
CA SER A 670 23.54 -8.78 4.14
C SER A 670 23.43 -10.18 4.77
N LYS A 671 22.50 -10.99 4.26
CA LYS A 671 22.25 -12.39 4.65
C LYS A 671 22.73 -13.41 3.61
N GLN A 672 23.38 -12.96 2.52
CA GLN A 672 24.00 -13.85 1.54
C GLN A 672 25.38 -14.30 2.05
N GLU A 673 25.40 -15.40 2.81
CA GLU A 673 26.60 -16.23 2.82
C GLU A 673 26.96 -16.61 1.38
N GLN A 674 28.23 -16.42 1.03
CA GLN A 674 28.82 -16.49 -0.31
C GLN A 674 28.05 -17.40 -1.30
N PRO A 675 27.70 -16.92 -2.51
CA PRO A 675 27.01 -17.75 -3.48
C PRO A 675 27.91 -18.91 -3.92
N SER A 676 27.63 -20.11 -3.41
CA SER A 676 28.16 -21.34 -3.97
C SER A 676 27.52 -21.56 -5.35
N ILE A 677 28.30 -21.27 -6.39
CA ILE A 677 28.27 -21.90 -7.72
C ILE A 677 26.85 -22.18 -8.25
N TYR A 678 26.17 -21.14 -8.71
CA TYR A 678 25.27 -21.22 -9.86
C TYR A 678 25.55 -20.02 -10.77
N GLN A 679 26.67 -20.10 -11.50
CA GLN A 679 26.88 -19.25 -12.66
C GLN A 679 25.92 -19.71 -13.77
N PRO A 680 25.02 -18.84 -14.29
CA PRO A 680 24.41 -19.11 -15.58
C PRO A 680 25.53 -19.21 -16.62
N ALA A 681 25.54 -20.29 -17.37
CA ALA A 681 26.67 -20.69 -18.20
C ALA A 681 26.85 -19.83 -19.46
N TRP A 682 27.40 -18.61 -19.35
CA TRP A 682 28.26 -17.97 -20.37
C TRP A 682 28.89 -16.64 -19.88
N MET A 683 30.23 -16.61 -19.78
CA MET A 683 31.04 -15.39 -19.65
C MET A 683 31.05 -14.60 -20.97
N THR A 684 31.04 -13.27 -20.92
CA THR A 684 31.35 -12.42 -22.08
C THR A 684 32.34 -11.33 -21.72
N PHE A 685 33.24 -11.03 -22.67
CA PHE A 685 34.38 -10.12 -22.58
C PHE A 685 34.10 -8.77 -21.91
N ILE A 686 35.11 -8.25 -21.21
CA ILE A 686 35.14 -6.91 -20.60
C ILE A 686 34.85 -5.82 -21.65
N HIS A 687 35.33 -6.01 -22.88
CA HIS A 687 34.96 -5.20 -24.04
C HIS A 687 34.52 -6.06 -25.22
N SER A 688 33.39 -5.71 -25.84
CA SER A 688 32.88 -6.40 -27.02
C SER A 688 33.82 -6.26 -28.22
N MET A 689 33.83 -7.27 -29.10
CA MET A 689 34.63 -7.26 -30.33
C MET A 689 34.06 -6.23 -31.31
N THR A 690 34.86 -5.23 -31.69
CA THR A 690 34.39 -4.05 -32.42
C THR A 690 34.48 -4.19 -33.94
N ALA A 691 35.41 -5.01 -34.45
CA ALA A 691 35.55 -5.28 -35.88
C ALA A 691 36.29 -6.61 -36.14
N TYR A 692 36.22 -7.12 -37.37
CA TYR A 692 37.13 -8.18 -37.85
C TYR A 692 37.39 -8.08 -39.35
N TYR A 693 38.54 -8.59 -39.83
CA TYR A 693 38.88 -8.67 -41.26
C TYR A 693 39.73 -9.90 -41.60
N LYS A 694 39.71 -10.29 -42.89
CA LYS A 694 40.37 -11.49 -43.41
C LYS A 694 41.63 -11.12 -44.19
N GLU A 695 42.69 -11.89 -44.00
CA GLU A 695 43.95 -11.75 -44.74
C GLU A 695 44.17 -13.00 -45.62
N PRO A 696 44.43 -12.86 -46.94
CA PRO A 696 44.76 -14.00 -47.79
C PRO A 696 46.12 -14.58 -47.40
N VAL A 697 46.19 -15.90 -47.28
CA VAL A 697 47.45 -16.61 -47.04
C VAL A 697 47.92 -17.17 -48.38
N ASP A 698 49.12 -16.78 -48.81
CA ASP A 698 49.79 -17.33 -50.00
C ASP A 698 50.23 -18.77 -49.73
N ASP A 699 49.32 -19.74 -49.86
CA ASP A 699 49.67 -21.17 -49.73
C ASP A 699 48.70 -22.05 -50.55
N PRO A 700 49.18 -22.89 -51.50
CA PRO A 700 48.36 -23.62 -52.48
C PRO A 700 47.36 -24.66 -51.92
N ASP A 701 47.35 -24.92 -50.61
CA ASP A 701 46.46 -25.92 -49.97
C ASP A 701 45.38 -25.30 -49.06
N SER A 702 45.18 -23.98 -49.16
CA SER A 702 44.54 -23.22 -48.08
C SER A 702 43.00 -23.17 -48.16
N SER A 703 42.40 -24.22 -47.59
CA SER A 703 41.10 -24.15 -46.88
C SER A 703 41.20 -23.41 -45.53
N ILE A 704 42.37 -22.83 -45.18
CA ILE A 704 42.66 -22.13 -43.93
C ILE A 704 42.87 -20.64 -44.19
N LYS A 705 42.06 -19.78 -43.57
CA LYS A 705 42.23 -18.31 -43.64
C LYS A 705 42.57 -17.73 -42.26
N LYS A 706 43.28 -16.60 -42.25
CA LYS A 706 43.58 -15.81 -41.04
C LYS A 706 42.51 -14.73 -40.85
N LEU A 707 41.95 -14.65 -39.65
CA LEU A 707 40.92 -13.68 -39.26
C LEU A 707 41.45 -12.81 -38.11
N TRP A 708 41.58 -11.51 -38.35
CA TRP A 708 41.93 -10.51 -37.35
C TRP A 708 40.67 -9.96 -36.69
N CYS A 709 40.66 -9.84 -35.37
CA CYS A 709 39.55 -9.40 -34.52
C CYS A 709 40.01 -8.23 -33.66
N VAL A 710 39.28 -7.11 -33.68
CA VAL A 710 39.58 -5.88 -32.92
C VAL A 710 38.78 -5.86 -31.63
N SER A 711 39.46 -5.67 -30.51
CA SER A 711 38.90 -5.59 -29.16
C SER A 711 39.92 -4.89 -28.26
N PRO A 712 39.70 -3.63 -27.84
CA PRO A 712 40.61 -2.90 -26.95
C PRO A 712 40.77 -3.61 -25.61
N GLU A 713 41.99 -3.62 -25.06
CA GLU A 713 42.29 -4.17 -23.74
C GLU A 713 41.81 -5.63 -23.56
N HIS A 714 41.84 -6.41 -24.63
CA HIS A 714 41.30 -7.77 -24.65
C HIS A 714 42.07 -8.77 -23.75
N MET A 715 43.26 -8.41 -23.24
CA MET A 715 44.10 -9.18 -22.30
C MET A 715 44.49 -10.62 -22.73
N LEU A 716 44.21 -10.98 -23.99
CA LEU A 716 44.52 -12.29 -24.56
C LEU A 716 46.01 -12.38 -24.90
N GLN A 717 46.64 -13.54 -24.69
CA GLN A 717 47.98 -13.88 -25.16
C GLN A 717 47.94 -14.93 -26.28
N LYS A 718 48.97 -14.95 -27.13
CA LYS A 718 49.12 -16.00 -28.16
C LYS A 718 49.03 -17.40 -27.51
N GLY A 719 48.16 -18.24 -28.07
CA GLY A 719 47.88 -19.59 -27.57
C GLY A 719 46.59 -19.70 -26.73
N ASN A 720 46.02 -18.59 -26.24
CA ASN A 720 44.73 -18.61 -25.55
C ASN A 720 43.63 -19.19 -26.43
N ARG A 721 42.70 -19.92 -25.81
CA ARG A 721 41.54 -20.54 -26.48
C ARG A 721 40.30 -19.68 -26.27
N ILE A 722 39.66 -19.33 -27.37
CA ILE A 722 38.42 -18.53 -27.40
C ILE A 722 37.32 -19.34 -28.07
N LYS A 723 36.08 -19.23 -27.59
CA LYS A 723 34.92 -19.91 -28.19
C LYS A 723 33.98 -18.87 -28.77
N VAL A 724 33.78 -18.93 -30.08
CA VAL A 724 32.86 -18.07 -30.81
C VAL A 724 31.48 -18.73 -30.74
N LEU A 725 30.53 -18.07 -30.04
CA LEU A 725 29.18 -18.60 -29.77
C LEU A 725 28.11 -18.11 -30.78
N LYS A 726 28.40 -17.10 -31.63
CA LYS A 726 27.58 -16.56 -32.75
C LYS A 726 28.51 -15.90 -33.81
N PRO A 727 28.31 -15.94 -35.16
CA PRO A 727 27.21 -16.46 -35.98
C PRO A 727 27.59 -17.73 -36.79
N GLU A 728 26.59 -18.31 -37.47
CA GLU A 728 26.50 -19.64 -38.13
C GLU A 728 27.68 -20.14 -38.99
N LYS A 729 28.67 -19.30 -39.32
CA LYS A 729 29.83 -19.68 -40.15
C LYS A 729 31.14 -19.89 -39.40
N TYR A 730 31.25 -19.37 -38.18
CA TYR A 730 32.50 -19.35 -37.41
C TYR A 730 32.29 -19.76 -35.96
N ALA A 731 31.19 -20.48 -35.68
CA ALA A 731 30.96 -21.07 -34.38
C ALA A 731 32.01 -22.16 -34.14
N GLY A 732 32.86 -21.96 -33.14
CA GLY A 732 34.02 -22.82 -32.96
C GLY A 732 34.92 -22.33 -31.85
N SER A 733 35.80 -23.22 -31.40
CA SER A 733 36.87 -22.85 -30.47
C SER A 733 38.16 -22.64 -31.26
N TYR A 734 38.73 -21.44 -31.16
CA TYR A 734 39.93 -21.06 -31.86
C TYR A 734 41.06 -20.77 -30.87
N SER A 735 42.29 -21.00 -31.32
CA SER A 735 43.47 -20.55 -30.59
C SER A 735 43.97 -19.25 -31.21
N VAL A 736 44.18 -18.25 -30.36
CA VAL A 736 44.75 -16.95 -30.73
C VAL A 736 46.18 -17.16 -31.24
N GLN A 737 46.47 -16.69 -32.44
CA GLN A 737 47.75 -16.87 -33.13
C GLN A 737 48.66 -15.66 -33.01
N GLU A 738 48.08 -14.46 -33.04
CA GLU A 738 48.78 -13.18 -32.97
C GLU A 738 47.94 -12.22 -32.11
N VAL A 739 48.61 -11.29 -31.43
CA VAL A 739 48.03 -10.37 -30.44
C VAL A 739 48.73 -9.03 -30.57
N GLU A 740 47.94 -7.96 -30.53
CA GLU A 740 48.33 -6.55 -30.41
C GLU A 740 47.49 -5.92 -29.27
N ALA A 741 47.69 -4.63 -28.94
CA ALA A 741 47.03 -4.03 -27.77
C ALA A 741 45.49 -4.00 -27.87
N ASP A 742 44.97 -3.87 -29.09
CA ASP A 742 43.58 -3.61 -29.41
C ASP A 742 43.03 -4.57 -30.48
N ARG A 743 43.78 -5.62 -30.83
CA ARG A 743 43.33 -6.68 -31.76
C ARG A 743 44.13 -7.98 -31.63
N PHE A 744 43.55 -9.10 -32.06
CA PHE A 744 44.18 -10.43 -32.09
C PHE A 744 43.74 -11.25 -33.32
N ALA A 745 44.49 -12.27 -33.72
CA ALA A 745 44.19 -13.09 -34.90
C ALA A 745 43.90 -14.57 -34.57
N VAL A 746 43.00 -15.22 -35.33
CA VAL A 746 42.69 -16.66 -35.26
C VAL A 746 42.70 -17.32 -36.64
N LEU A 747 42.96 -18.64 -36.68
CA LEU A 747 42.93 -19.45 -37.90
C LEU A 747 41.62 -20.22 -38.01
N ILE A 748 40.97 -20.13 -39.17
CA ILE A 748 39.67 -20.76 -39.46
C ILE A 748 39.81 -21.73 -40.63
N LYS A 749 39.19 -22.92 -40.53
CA LYS A 749 39.15 -23.98 -41.56
C LYS A 749 37.72 -24.17 -42.10
N GLU A 750 37.52 -24.22 -43.42
CA GLU A 750 36.21 -24.49 -44.06
C GLU A 750 35.91 -26.02 -44.24
N GLU A 751 34.99 -26.52 -43.38
CA GLU A 751 33.99 -27.64 -43.38
C GLU A 751 34.20 -29.10 -43.91
N SER A 752 33.72 -30.11 -43.12
CA SER A 752 32.94 -31.34 -43.51
C SER A 752 32.63 -32.35 -42.33
N SER A 753 31.34 -32.72 -42.10
CA SER A 753 30.71 -33.58 -41.00
C SER A 753 30.94 -35.14 -41.11
N PRO A 754 30.27 -36.15 -40.42
CA PRO A 754 29.20 -36.27 -39.35
C PRO A 754 29.32 -37.44 -38.26
N GLY A 755 28.55 -37.50 -37.13
CA GLY A 755 27.35 -38.40 -36.86
C GLY A 755 27.40 -39.24 -35.53
N PRO A 756 26.38 -40.05 -35.10
CA PRO A 756 24.98 -39.78 -34.66
C PRO A 756 24.64 -40.27 -33.20
N ILE A 757 23.56 -39.83 -32.51
CA ILE A 757 22.25 -40.54 -32.28
C ILE A 757 21.22 -39.60 -31.57
N LEU A 758 19.95 -39.73 -31.99
CA LEU A 758 18.67 -38.99 -31.73
C LEU A 758 17.84 -39.54 -30.53
N PRO A 759 16.57 -39.13 -30.21
CA PRO A 759 15.67 -38.03 -30.68
C PRO A 759 14.98 -37.15 -29.55
N GLY A 760 14.13 -36.17 -29.96
CA GLY A 760 13.43 -35.07 -29.20
C GLY A 760 12.25 -35.48 -28.26
N PRO A 761 11.20 -34.64 -27.95
CA PRO A 761 10.54 -33.53 -28.70
C PRO A 761 10.54 -32.16 -27.94
N ILE A 762 10.58 -30.95 -28.55
CA ILE A 762 9.60 -30.12 -29.30
C ILE A 762 8.22 -29.89 -28.64
N LEU A 763 7.93 -28.65 -28.21
CA LEU A 763 6.60 -27.98 -28.16
C LEU A 763 6.77 -26.42 -28.09
N PRO A 764 5.73 -25.59 -28.40
CA PRO A 764 5.86 -24.42 -29.29
C PRO A 764 5.31 -23.06 -28.78
N GLY A 765 5.79 -21.97 -29.42
CA GLY A 765 4.95 -20.88 -29.98
C GLY A 765 4.41 -19.76 -29.07
N HIS A 766 5.09 -18.60 -29.05
CA HIS A 766 4.55 -17.32 -28.59
C HIS A 766 3.71 -16.61 -29.69
N PHE A 767 2.52 -16.11 -29.34
CA PHE A 767 1.73 -15.14 -30.13
C PHE A 767 1.43 -13.88 -29.29
N SER A 768 1.53 -12.71 -29.93
CA SER A 768 1.17 -11.39 -29.38
C SER A 768 -0.25 -10.98 -29.79
N PRO A 769 -1.04 -10.38 -28.88
CA PRO A 769 -1.98 -9.30 -29.22
C PRO A 769 -1.77 -8.07 -28.29
N GLY A 770 -2.08 -6.81 -28.63
CA GLY A 770 -3.00 -6.22 -29.63
C GLY A 770 -3.87 -5.17 -28.91
N GLN A 771 -3.98 -3.94 -29.43
CA GLN A 771 -4.67 -2.76 -28.85
C GLN A 771 -6.18 -2.97 -28.53
N PRO A 772 -6.80 -2.22 -27.59
CA PRO A 772 -8.25 -2.08 -27.49
C PRO A 772 -8.76 -0.90 -28.35
N GLY A 773 -9.87 -1.13 -29.05
CA GLY A 773 -10.41 -0.26 -30.09
C GLY A 773 -11.48 0.75 -29.63
N ALA A 774 -11.63 1.78 -30.46
CA ALA A 774 -12.82 2.61 -30.59
C ALA A 774 -13.57 2.19 -31.87
N GLY A 775 -14.87 1.94 -31.77
CA GLY A 775 -15.71 1.58 -32.91
C GLY A 775 -16.36 2.79 -33.56
N GLY A 776 -16.24 2.91 -34.89
CA GLY A 776 -17.00 3.84 -35.72
C GLY A 776 -16.97 3.40 -37.19
N ALA A 777 -18.12 3.01 -37.72
CA ALA A 777 -18.28 2.43 -39.05
C ALA A 777 -18.07 3.44 -40.19
N ILE A 778 -17.28 3.10 -41.22
CA ILE A 778 -17.40 3.69 -42.58
C ILE A 778 -17.17 2.62 -43.66
N GLN A 779 -18.27 2.33 -44.37
CA GLN A 779 -18.50 1.92 -45.77
C GLN A 779 -17.43 1.18 -46.62
N ILE A 780 -17.88 0.03 -47.13
CA ILE A 780 -17.26 -0.84 -48.13
C ILE A 780 -17.31 -0.23 -49.54
N GLY A 781 -16.21 -0.35 -50.30
CA GLY A 781 -16.14 -0.14 -51.75
C GLY A 781 -15.28 -1.22 -52.44
N THR A 782 -15.85 -1.88 -53.43
CA THR A 782 -15.43 -3.13 -54.10
C THR A 782 -14.44 -2.98 -55.27
N VAL A 783 -13.44 -3.87 -55.33
CA VAL A 783 -12.97 -4.75 -56.43
C VAL A 783 -12.74 -4.20 -57.87
N ASN A 784 -11.52 -4.37 -58.43
CA ASN A 784 -11.31 -5.23 -59.62
C ASN A 784 -9.83 -5.58 -59.96
N PRO A 785 -9.54 -6.81 -60.47
CA PRO A 785 -8.22 -7.35 -60.78
C PRO A 785 -7.89 -7.37 -62.29
N GLY A 786 -6.60 -7.44 -62.67
CA GLY A 786 -6.23 -7.75 -64.06
C GLY A 786 -4.75 -7.67 -64.44
N LYS A 787 -4.19 -8.86 -64.78
CA LYS A 787 -2.97 -9.16 -65.59
C LYS A 787 -1.61 -8.87 -64.90
N GLY A 788 -0.65 -9.79 -64.72
CA GLY A 788 -0.41 -11.15 -65.20
C GLY A 788 0.89 -11.23 -66.02
N THR A 789 2.01 -11.71 -65.44
CA THR A 789 3.16 -12.35 -66.15
C THR A 789 4.23 -12.96 -65.20
N SER A 790 4.36 -14.29 -65.26
CA SER A 790 5.57 -15.14 -65.45
C SER A 790 6.94 -14.88 -64.76
N LEU A 791 7.16 -15.55 -63.62
CA LEU A 791 8.20 -16.55 -63.26
C LEU A 791 9.69 -16.50 -63.69
N ASN A 792 10.25 -15.43 -64.25
CA ASN A 792 11.72 -15.27 -64.29
C ASN A 792 12.22 -13.82 -64.06
N ASP A 793 11.35 -12.94 -63.56
CA ASP A 793 11.68 -11.60 -63.03
C ASP A 793 11.53 -11.56 -61.48
N LEU A 794 12.03 -12.56 -60.77
CA LEU A 794 12.10 -12.54 -59.29
C LEU A 794 13.38 -11.83 -58.82
N ALA A 795 13.53 -10.57 -59.22
CA ALA A 795 14.54 -9.65 -58.71
C ALA A 795 13.85 -8.31 -58.39
N PHE A 796 14.06 -7.86 -57.15
CA PHE A 796 13.56 -6.62 -56.53
C PHE A 796 12.11 -6.63 -56.04
N GLY A 797 11.94 -6.62 -54.71
CA GLY A 797 10.66 -6.28 -54.08
C GLY A 797 10.31 -6.95 -52.74
N GLY A 798 11.20 -7.71 -52.11
CA GLY A 798 10.98 -8.24 -50.76
C GLY A 798 11.13 -7.15 -49.69
N ARG A 799 10.07 -6.38 -49.43
CA ARG A 799 9.92 -5.59 -48.20
C ARG A 799 8.56 -5.86 -47.60
N ASN A 800 8.48 -6.88 -46.77
CA ASN A 800 7.80 -6.84 -45.47
C ASN A 800 8.00 -8.17 -44.73
N LEU A 801 7.94 -8.08 -43.41
CA LEU A 801 7.79 -9.15 -42.43
C LEU A 801 9.02 -9.74 -41.71
N ASN A 802 10.17 -9.04 -41.68
CA ASN A 802 11.23 -9.37 -40.70
C ASN A 802 12.08 -8.15 -40.26
N ARG A 803 11.52 -6.94 -40.29
CA ARG A 803 12.21 -5.70 -39.86
C ARG A 803 11.38 -4.86 -38.89
N ILE A 804 10.78 -5.52 -37.89
CA ILE A 804 10.23 -4.90 -36.65
C ILE A 804 10.63 -5.76 -35.43
N LEU A 805 11.81 -6.39 -35.46
CA LEU A 805 12.38 -7.15 -34.34
C LEU A 805 13.90 -6.92 -34.21
N SER A 806 14.35 -5.71 -34.52
CA SER A 806 15.69 -5.25 -34.21
C SER A 806 15.57 -3.78 -33.83
N ASP A 807 15.43 -3.51 -32.54
CA ASP A 807 15.87 -2.28 -31.85
C ASP A 807 15.47 -2.41 -30.38
N VAL A 808 16.11 -3.34 -29.66
CA VAL A 808 16.29 -3.20 -28.20
C VAL A 808 17.78 -3.44 -27.94
N GLY A 809 18.59 -2.50 -28.41
CA GLY A 809 19.81 -2.18 -27.69
C GLY A 809 19.38 -1.71 -26.31
N LYS A 810 19.96 -2.29 -25.25
CA LYS A 810 19.87 -1.69 -23.93
C LYS A 810 20.49 -0.30 -24.03
N TRP A 811 19.66 0.72 -23.92
CA TRP A 811 20.12 2.09 -23.74
C TRP A 811 20.49 2.20 -22.25
N ILE A 812 21.77 2.41 -21.96
CA ILE A 812 22.20 2.95 -20.67
C ILE A 812 22.39 4.44 -20.93
N GLN A 813 21.59 5.26 -20.26
CA GLN A 813 21.82 6.70 -20.18
C GLN A 813 22.54 6.99 -18.86
N LEU A 814 23.73 7.58 -18.99
CA LEU A 814 24.52 8.13 -17.90
C LEU A 814 23.78 9.37 -17.34
N ASP A 815 23.83 9.55 -16.03
CA ASP A 815 23.21 10.61 -15.22
C ASP A 815 21.82 10.29 -14.63
N LYS A 816 21.83 9.71 -13.43
CA LYS A 816 20.70 9.70 -12.50
C LYS A 816 21.14 10.13 -11.12
N ALA A 817 20.37 11.03 -10.50
CA ALA A 817 20.30 11.05 -9.05
C ALA A 817 19.69 9.72 -8.59
N TYR A 818 20.30 9.09 -7.59
CA TYR A 818 19.79 7.87 -6.97
C TYR A 818 18.33 8.07 -6.52
N HIS A 819 17.39 7.35 -7.13
CA HIS A 819 15.99 7.28 -6.68
C HIS A 819 15.78 5.93 -6.01
N ASP A 820 15.43 5.93 -4.72
CA ASP A 820 15.08 4.74 -3.95
C ASP A 820 13.73 4.17 -4.46
N PRO A 821 13.70 2.98 -5.08
CA PRO A 821 12.49 2.38 -5.62
C PRO A 821 11.77 1.46 -4.63
N TRP A 822 12.28 1.30 -3.40
CA TRP A 822 11.75 0.35 -2.41
C TRP A 822 11.11 1.00 -1.18
N SER A 823 11.67 2.11 -0.69
CA SER A 823 11.09 2.78 0.48
C SER A 823 9.73 3.37 0.17
N PHE A 824 8.76 3.14 1.06
CA PHE A 824 7.41 3.74 1.02
C PHE A 824 6.69 3.60 -0.32
N GLN A 825 6.84 2.45 -1.00
CA GLN A 825 6.17 2.17 -2.26
C GLN A 825 5.43 0.83 -2.23
N LEU A 826 4.24 0.83 -2.85
CA LEU A 826 3.34 -0.31 -2.94
C LEU A 826 2.92 -0.54 -4.39
N SER A 827 2.75 -1.80 -4.79
CA SER A 827 2.10 -2.17 -6.04
C SER A 827 0.82 -2.95 -5.77
N LEU A 828 -0.30 -2.51 -6.36
CA LEU A 828 -1.59 -3.20 -6.33
C LEU A 828 -1.88 -3.78 -7.72
N ILE A 829 -2.06 -5.09 -7.79
CA ILE A 829 -2.22 -5.84 -9.03
C ILE A 829 -3.68 -6.27 -9.16
N PHE A 830 -4.37 -5.75 -10.17
CA PHE A 830 -5.78 -6.02 -10.45
C PHE A 830 -5.98 -6.83 -11.74
N PRO A 831 -7.01 -7.69 -11.78
CA PRO A 831 -7.36 -8.49 -12.97
C PRO A 831 -8.20 -7.68 -13.98
N GLY A 832 -7.55 -6.96 -14.89
CA GLY A 832 -8.19 -6.07 -15.87
C GLY A 832 -9.14 -6.75 -16.87
N TRP A 833 -9.00 -8.07 -17.10
CA TRP A 833 -9.85 -8.82 -18.04
C TRP A 833 -11.27 -9.10 -17.53
N GLN A 834 -11.52 -8.92 -16.23
CA GLN A 834 -12.79 -9.28 -15.61
C GLN A 834 -13.88 -8.27 -15.90
N GLU A 835 -15.11 -8.75 -16.04
CA GLU A 835 -16.27 -7.92 -16.39
C GLU A 835 -16.41 -6.69 -15.49
N LYS A 836 -16.22 -6.88 -14.18
CA LYS A 836 -16.21 -5.80 -13.18
C LYS A 836 -15.20 -4.69 -13.49
N PHE A 837 -14.00 -5.02 -13.97
CA PHE A 837 -12.88 -4.09 -14.17
C PHE A 837 -12.63 -3.71 -15.64
N ARG A 838 -13.49 -4.12 -16.58
CA ARG A 838 -13.31 -3.81 -18.01
C ARG A 838 -13.56 -2.35 -18.36
N GLY A 839 -14.44 -1.66 -17.62
CA GLY A 839 -14.82 -0.27 -17.90
C GLY A 839 -13.78 0.74 -17.42
N ALA A 840 -13.45 1.72 -18.25
CA ALA A 840 -12.50 2.79 -17.91
C ALA A 840 -12.93 3.57 -16.65
N ASN A 841 -14.22 3.93 -16.53
CA ASN A 841 -14.74 4.65 -15.37
C ASN A 841 -14.57 3.87 -14.06
N MET A 842 -14.77 2.54 -14.10
CA MET A 842 -14.54 1.69 -12.92
C MET A 842 -13.06 1.68 -12.55
N ARG A 843 -12.15 1.58 -13.52
CA ARG A 843 -10.71 1.60 -13.25
C ARG A 843 -10.26 2.92 -12.63
N SER A 844 -10.73 4.06 -13.15
CA SER A 844 -10.45 5.37 -12.57
C SER A 844 -10.97 5.49 -11.14
N LEU A 845 -12.20 5.01 -10.87
CA LEU A 845 -12.74 4.99 -9.51
C LEU A 845 -11.90 4.09 -8.56
N VAL A 846 -11.45 2.92 -9.03
CA VAL A 846 -10.59 2.04 -8.24
C VAL A 846 -9.25 2.73 -7.95
N GLU A 847 -8.65 3.38 -8.95
CA GLU A 847 -7.39 4.11 -8.79
C GLU A 847 -7.50 5.28 -7.82
N GLU A 848 -8.57 6.07 -7.91
CA GLU A 848 -8.90 7.14 -6.96
C GLU A 848 -9.09 6.59 -5.55
N MET A 849 -9.86 5.51 -5.39
CA MET A 849 -10.07 4.86 -4.10
C MET A 849 -8.75 4.31 -3.51
N VAL A 850 -7.88 3.72 -4.35
CA VAL A 850 -6.55 3.28 -3.90
C VAL A 850 -5.73 4.47 -3.41
N GLN A 851 -5.78 5.60 -4.10
CA GLN A 851 -5.07 6.82 -3.71
C GLN A 851 -5.61 7.41 -2.40
N GLU A 852 -6.94 7.51 -2.25
CA GLU A 852 -7.60 8.04 -1.04
C GLU A 852 -7.36 7.17 0.20
N GLU A 853 -7.31 5.85 0.02
CA GLU A 853 -7.19 4.90 1.12
C GLU A 853 -5.73 4.60 1.50
N THR A 854 -4.77 4.93 0.64
CA THR A 854 -3.34 4.73 0.91
C THR A 854 -2.80 5.85 1.80
N PRO A 855 -1.98 5.55 2.83
CA PRO A 855 -1.33 6.59 3.63
C PRO A 855 -0.51 7.57 2.79
N ALA A 856 -0.60 8.87 3.08
CA ALA A 856 -0.04 9.94 2.22
C ALA A 856 1.48 9.88 1.98
N HIS A 857 2.25 9.26 2.88
CA HIS A 857 3.70 9.09 2.73
C HIS A 857 4.08 7.86 1.89
N ILE A 858 3.11 7.03 1.52
CA ILE A 858 3.31 5.82 0.72
C ILE A 858 2.79 6.06 -0.69
N THR A 859 3.58 5.70 -1.70
CA THR A 859 3.21 5.82 -3.11
C THR A 859 2.62 4.50 -3.63
N PRO A 860 1.32 4.44 -3.97
CA PRO A 860 0.71 3.27 -4.58
C PRO A 860 0.86 3.28 -6.10
N TYR A 861 1.12 2.11 -6.68
CA TYR A 861 1.11 1.87 -8.13
C TYR A 861 0.05 0.83 -8.48
N VAL A 862 -0.87 1.15 -9.39
CA VAL A 862 -1.93 0.24 -9.83
C VAL A 862 -1.54 -0.43 -11.14
N TYR A 863 -1.60 -1.76 -11.17
CA TYR A 863 -1.29 -2.59 -12.34
C TYR A 863 -2.52 -3.37 -12.79
N TRP A 864 -3.03 -3.06 -13.97
CA TRP A 864 -4.09 -3.84 -14.62
C TRP A 864 -3.49 -4.93 -15.49
N ILE A 865 -3.60 -6.18 -15.06
CA ILE A 865 -3.19 -7.33 -15.87
C ILE A 865 -4.31 -7.68 -16.82
N GLU A 866 -4.07 -7.64 -18.13
CA GLU A 866 -5.11 -7.88 -19.15
C GLU A 866 -5.18 -9.33 -19.62
N LYS A 867 -4.13 -10.13 -19.40
CA LYS A 867 -4.04 -11.51 -19.85
C LYS A 867 -4.00 -12.48 -18.66
N GLU A 868 -4.89 -13.46 -18.70
CA GLU A 868 -5.01 -14.49 -17.65
C GLU A 868 -3.68 -15.22 -17.40
N GLY A 869 -2.97 -15.63 -18.46
CA GLY A 869 -1.69 -16.32 -18.32
C GLY A 869 -0.59 -15.48 -17.63
N GLN A 870 -0.64 -14.15 -17.76
CA GLN A 870 0.28 -13.26 -17.05
C GLN A 870 -0.04 -13.21 -15.56
N MET A 871 -1.33 -13.21 -15.19
CA MET A 871 -1.75 -13.32 -13.79
C MET A 871 -1.32 -14.65 -13.18
N VAL A 872 -1.50 -15.78 -13.88
CA VAL A 872 -1.05 -17.08 -13.39
C VAL A 872 0.46 -17.10 -13.14
N GLY A 873 1.25 -16.49 -14.03
CA GLY A 873 2.69 -16.31 -13.84
C GLY A 873 3.01 -15.48 -12.60
N PHE A 874 2.37 -14.31 -12.45
CA PHE A 874 2.50 -13.46 -11.26
C PHE A 874 2.16 -14.22 -9.98
N LEU A 875 1.02 -14.92 -9.93
CA LEU A 875 0.57 -15.67 -8.75
C LEU A 875 1.55 -16.76 -8.35
N ALA A 876 2.14 -17.46 -9.32
CA ALA A 876 3.14 -18.49 -9.02
C ALA A 876 4.35 -17.90 -8.30
N HIS A 877 4.89 -16.78 -8.79
CA HIS A 877 6.01 -16.08 -8.17
C HIS A 877 5.64 -15.41 -6.85
N TYR A 878 4.44 -14.80 -6.77
CA TYR A 878 3.92 -14.16 -5.56
C TYR A 878 3.72 -15.16 -4.41
N PHE A 879 3.07 -16.30 -4.67
CA PHE A 879 2.87 -17.34 -3.64
C PHE A 879 4.19 -17.99 -3.24
N SER A 880 5.06 -18.29 -4.21
CA SER A 880 6.42 -18.80 -3.96
C SER A 880 7.22 -17.84 -3.07
N TRP A 881 7.20 -16.55 -3.39
CA TRP A 881 7.85 -15.50 -2.58
C TRP A 881 7.26 -15.44 -1.17
N ARG A 882 5.93 -15.43 -1.01
CA ARG A 882 5.28 -15.39 0.30
C ARG A 882 5.66 -16.58 1.19
N GLU A 883 5.74 -17.80 0.64
CA GLU A 883 6.19 -18.97 1.40
C GLU A 883 7.65 -18.82 1.87
N LYS A 884 8.48 -18.22 1.01
CA LYS A 884 9.93 -18.20 1.16
C LYS A 884 10.47 -16.94 1.79
N ILE A 885 9.67 -15.90 2.01
CA ILE A 885 10.15 -14.58 2.50
C ILE A 885 10.92 -14.66 3.84
N THR A 886 10.71 -15.73 4.61
CA THR A 886 11.44 -16.04 5.85
C THR A 886 12.68 -16.94 5.64
N ASN A 887 13.02 -17.27 4.38
CA ASN A 887 14.11 -18.14 3.95
C ASN A 887 14.98 -17.41 2.90
N ASP A 888 16.14 -16.95 3.36
CA ASP A 888 16.88 -15.82 2.79
C ASP A 888 17.33 -16.01 1.33
N LEU A 889 17.81 -17.20 0.95
CA LEU A 889 18.43 -17.41 -0.37
C LEU A 889 17.41 -17.57 -1.51
N VAL A 890 16.27 -18.20 -1.25
CA VAL A 890 15.29 -18.56 -2.30
C VAL A 890 14.25 -17.44 -2.48
N ALA A 891 14.00 -16.64 -1.44
CA ALA A 891 13.20 -15.42 -1.55
C ALA A 891 13.80 -14.41 -2.54
N ALA A 892 15.13 -14.28 -2.56
CA ALA A 892 15.84 -13.32 -3.41
C ALA A 892 15.54 -13.53 -4.90
N THR A 893 15.56 -14.77 -5.39
CA THR A 893 15.27 -15.07 -6.81
C THR A 893 13.84 -14.73 -7.22
N GLU A 894 12.87 -14.93 -6.31
CA GLU A 894 11.46 -14.63 -6.60
C GLU A 894 11.21 -13.13 -6.49
N ALA A 895 11.83 -12.46 -5.52
CA ALA A 895 11.82 -11.02 -5.38
C ALA A 895 12.44 -10.31 -6.59
N GLU A 896 13.55 -10.81 -7.14
CA GLU A 896 14.15 -10.32 -8.39
C GLU A 896 13.17 -10.40 -9.56
N TRP A 897 12.49 -11.54 -9.72
CA TRP A 897 11.48 -11.68 -10.77
C TRP A 897 10.31 -10.72 -10.57
N LEU A 898 9.82 -10.56 -9.34
CA LEU A 898 8.76 -9.61 -9.01
C LEU A 898 9.19 -8.16 -9.28
N ASN A 899 10.44 -7.79 -8.96
CA ASN A 899 11.03 -6.50 -9.30
C ASN A 899 11.06 -6.27 -10.81
N GLU A 900 11.46 -7.28 -11.60
CA GLU A 900 11.47 -7.18 -13.07
C GLU A 900 10.06 -7.09 -13.65
N PHE A 901 9.13 -7.92 -13.17
CA PHE A 901 7.74 -7.97 -13.62
C PHE A 901 7.02 -6.64 -13.41
N LEU A 902 7.21 -6.01 -12.25
CA LEU A 902 6.67 -4.69 -11.94
C LEU A 902 7.46 -3.55 -12.60
N GLY A 903 8.57 -3.87 -13.27
CA GLY A 903 9.47 -2.89 -13.86
C GLY A 903 10.14 -2.01 -12.81
N ILE A 904 10.31 -2.43 -11.56
CA ILE A 904 10.96 -1.65 -10.48
C ILE A 904 12.42 -1.35 -10.85
N SER A 905 13.11 -2.30 -11.46
CA SER A 905 14.45 -2.09 -12.02
C SER A 905 14.47 -1.10 -13.20
N LYS A 906 13.34 -0.90 -13.88
CA LYS A 906 13.13 0.10 -14.94
C LYS A 906 12.51 1.41 -14.41
N LYS A 907 11.89 1.43 -13.23
CA LYS A 907 11.38 2.64 -12.56
C LYS A 907 12.50 3.59 -12.17
N GLN A 908 13.72 3.07 -12.06
CA GLN A 908 14.90 3.91 -12.00
C GLN A 908 15.02 4.83 -13.23
N GLU A 909 14.39 4.53 -14.37
CA GLU A 909 14.57 5.26 -15.65
C GLU A 909 13.57 6.40 -15.93
N ILE A 910 12.60 6.72 -15.08
CA ILE A 910 11.45 7.46 -15.60
C ILE A 910 11.06 8.67 -14.75
N ILE A 911 11.70 9.80 -15.02
CA ILE A 911 10.94 11.06 -15.17
C ILE A 911 10.59 11.10 -16.65
N HIS A 912 9.33 10.82 -16.97
CA HIS A 912 8.87 10.98 -18.33
C HIS A 912 9.04 12.44 -18.78
N GLY A 913 9.72 12.65 -19.90
CA GLY A 913 9.96 13.98 -20.45
C GLY A 913 10.18 13.98 -21.95
N LEU A 914 10.26 15.17 -22.53
CA LEU A 914 10.59 15.36 -23.94
C LEU A 914 12.08 15.65 -24.10
N MET A 915 12.78 14.84 -24.90
CA MET A 915 14.19 15.04 -25.22
C MET A 915 14.38 15.64 -26.61
N SER A 916 15.08 16.78 -26.65
CA SER A 916 15.61 17.38 -27.88
C SER A 916 16.98 16.75 -28.20
N ARG A 917 17.13 16.10 -29.37
CA ARG A 917 18.37 15.39 -29.78
C ARG A 917 19.05 15.99 -31.01
N ARG A 918 18.32 16.73 -31.85
CA ARG A 918 18.77 17.25 -33.14
C ARG A 918 18.46 18.73 -33.30
N SER A 919 19.17 19.36 -34.25
CA SER A 919 18.88 20.73 -34.66
C SER A 919 17.49 20.82 -35.30
N GLY A 920 16.53 21.39 -34.55
CA GLY A 920 15.15 21.60 -35.01
C GLY A 920 14.09 21.12 -34.01
N ASP A 921 14.52 20.34 -33.02
CA ASP A 921 13.64 19.69 -32.05
C ASP A 921 13.04 20.73 -31.09
N HIS A 922 11.72 20.76 -30.95
CA HIS A 922 11.01 21.65 -30.03
C HIS A 922 9.60 21.17 -29.72
N PHE A 923 9.06 21.67 -28.61
CA PHE A 923 7.66 21.53 -28.24
C PHE A 923 6.94 22.86 -28.48
N SER A 924 5.77 22.85 -29.13
CA SER A 924 5.03 24.06 -29.44
C SER A 924 3.56 23.96 -29.06
N ILE A 925 2.96 25.10 -28.72
CA ILE A 925 1.55 25.23 -28.38
C ILE A 925 0.99 26.38 -29.20
N GLU A 926 -0.04 26.08 -30.00
CA GLU A 926 -0.77 27.07 -30.79
C GLU A 926 -2.06 27.50 -30.09
N ASN A 927 -2.51 28.72 -30.39
CA ASN A 927 -3.78 29.30 -29.92
C ASN A 927 -3.94 29.35 -28.39
N ILE A 928 -2.83 29.38 -27.65
CA ILE A 928 -2.87 29.74 -26.23
C ILE A 928 -3.29 31.21 -26.10
N GLU A 929 -3.97 31.61 -25.03
CA GLU A 929 -4.39 33.01 -24.82
C GLU A 929 -3.86 33.54 -23.48
N LEU A 930 -2.54 33.69 -23.37
CA LEU A 930 -1.91 34.23 -22.15
C LEU A 930 -1.86 35.77 -22.20
N PRO A 931 -2.55 36.47 -21.27
CA PRO A 931 -2.66 37.94 -21.31
C PRO A 931 -1.35 38.64 -20.92
N LEU A 932 -1.09 39.81 -21.53
CA LEU A 932 0.12 40.61 -21.33
C LEU A 932 -0.13 42.05 -20.83
N ASN A 933 -1.29 42.32 -20.23
CA ASN A 933 -1.69 43.70 -19.90
C ASN A 933 -2.54 43.92 -18.64
N LYS A 934 -3.00 42.87 -17.92
CA LYS A 934 -4.03 43.02 -16.88
C LYS A 934 -3.94 42.10 -15.65
N GLN A 935 -3.12 41.06 -15.68
CA GLN A 935 -3.04 40.03 -14.63
C GLN A 935 -1.62 39.50 -14.55
N GLN A 936 -1.18 38.98 -13.42
CA GLN A 936 0.11 38.27 -13.35
C GLN A 936 0.06 36.96 -14.14
N ILE A 937 1.21 36.56 -14.69
CA ILE A 937 1.43 35.29 -15.37
C ILE A 937 2.71 34.63 -14.86
N ALA A 938 2.74 33.30 -14.82
CA ALA A 938 3.96 32.56 -14.59
C ALA A 938 4.09 31.36 -15.54
N LEU A 939 5.31 31.07 -15.95
CA LEU A 939 5.66 29.79 -16.60
C LEU A 939 6.54 29.01 -15.63
N SER A 940 6.16 27.78 -15.33
CA SER A 940 6.96 26.87 -14.52
C SER A 940 7.19 25.54 -15.22
N PHE A 941 8.41 25.03 -15.19
CA PHE A 941 8.76 23.78 -15.86
C PHE A 941 10.06 23.20 -15.30
N TRP A 942 10.19 21.88 -15.40
CA TRP A 942 11.47 21.20 -15.19
C TRP A 942 12.28 21.22 -16.48
N MET A 943 13.57 21.52 -16.37
CA MET A 943 14.51 21.48 -17.48
C MET A 943 15.82 20.85 -17.03
N ARG A 944 16.38 19.98 -17.86
CA ARG A 944 17.74 19.46 -17.71
C ARG A 944 18.53 19.74 -18.99
N ILE A 945 19.68 20.38 -18.85
CA ILE A 945 20.55 20.71 -19.98
C ILE A 945 21.62 19.62 -20.08
N GLU A 946 21.69 18.95 -21.24
CA GLU A 946 22.65 17.86 -21.49
C GLU A 946 23.99 18.42 -21.98
N GLU A 947 23.94 19.45 -22.84
CA GLU A 947 25.14 20.02 -23.43
C GLU A 947 24.95 21.49 -23.85
N LEU A 948 25.95 22.33 -23.55
CA LEU A 948 26.03 23.72 -24.01
C LEU A 948 26.99 23.85 -25.18
N LYS A 949 26.51 23.57 -26.40
CA LYS A 949 27.26 23.84 -27.63
C LYS A 949 27.02 25.26 -28.13
N PHE A 950 27.98 26.15 -27.88
CA PHE A 950 28.05 27.44 -28.55
C PHE A 950 28.91 27.31 -29.81
N PRO A 951 28.40 27.60 -31.03
CA PRO A 951 29.21 27.50 -32.24
C PRO A 951 30.40 28.49 -32.19
N GLU A 952 31.63 27.98 -32.34
CA GLU A 952 32.89 28.71 -32.13
C GLU A 952 33.14 29.88 -33.12
N ASN A 953 32.33 30.05 -34.18
CA ASN A 953 32.60 30.97 -35.29
C ASN A 953 31.48 32.01 -35.60
N VAL A 954 30.65 32.40 -34.63
CA VAL A 954 29.59 33.43 -34.85
C VAL A 954 29.92 34.75 -34.14
N PRO A 955 30.01 35.90 -34.85
CA PRO A 955 30.37 37.19 -34.26
C PRO A 955 29.13 37.93 -33.69
N SER A 956 28.55 37.42 -32.60
CA SER A 956 27.60 38.11 -31.68
C SER A 956 27.15 37.12 -30.60
N PRO A 957 26.62 37.56 -29.43
CA PRO A 957 26.41 36.66 -28.30
C PRO A 957 25.53 35.48 -28.71
N THR A 958 26.13 34.28 -28.71
CA THR A 958 25.45 33.02 -28.94
C THR A 958 24.43 32.83 -27.83
N THR A 959 23.20 33.25 -28.12
CA THR A 959 22.06 33.19 -27.22
C THR A 959 21.34 31.89 -27.50
N LEU A 960 21.11 31.07 -26.49
CA LEU A 960 20.43 29.79 -26.62
C LEU A 960 18.99 29.95 -26.12
N GLY A 961 18.01 29.71 -26.99
CA GLY A 961 16.60 29.93 -26.68
C GLY A 961 15.98 28.76 -25.91
N ILE A 962 15.39 29.05 -24.75
CA ILE A 962 14.70 28.07 -23.92
C ILE A 962 13.20 28.13 -24.16
N VAL A 963 12.59 29.33 -24.08
CA VAL A 963 11.16 29.54 -24.31
C VAL A 963 10.94 30.76 -25.19
N GLN A 964 10.01 30.67 -26.13
CA GLN A 964 9.52 31.81 -26.89
C GLN A 964 7.99 31.92 -26.86
N GLY A 965 7.48 33.08 -26.49
CA GLY A 965 6.08 33.48 -26.67
C GLY A 965 5.94 34.50 -27.80
N ARG A 966 5.00 34.29 -28.72
CA ARG A 966 4.70 35.21 -29.83
C ARG A 966 3.24 35.67 -29.77
N ILE A 967 3.00 36.90 -30.22
CA ILE A 967 1.67 37.43 -30.52
C ILE A 967 1.44 37.38 -32.02
N SER A 968 0.25 37.02 -32.47
CA SER A 968 -0.14 37.08 -33.87
C SER A 968 -0.94 38.36 -34.13
N THR A 969 -0.49 39.17 -35.09
CA THR A 969 -1.17 40.39 -35.52
C THR A 969 -1.40 40.37 -37.03
N ILE A 970 -2.16 41.34 -37.55
CA ILE A 970 -2.38 41.49 -39.00
C ILE A 970 -1.05 41.74 -39.76
N GLU A 971 -0.03 42.29 -39.08
CA GLU A 971 1.30 42.57 -39.65
C GLU A 971 2.27 41.38 -39.56
N GLY A 972 1.84 40.25 -38.98
CA GLY A 972 2.63 39.04 -38.75
C GLY A 972 2.74 38.69 -37.25
N ASP A 973 3.45 37.61 -36.92
CA ASP A 973 3.72 37.27 -35.51
C ASP A 973 5.07 37.78 -35.01
N PHE A 974 5.01 38.39 -33.82
CA PHE A 974 6.14 39.06 -33.18
C PHE A 974 6.48 38.39 -31.85
N PRO A 975 7.77 38.18 -31.53
CA PRO A 975 8.19 37.67 -30.23
C PRO A 975 7.96 38.73 -29.15
N VAL A 976 7.32 38.32 -28.05
CA VAL A 976 7.00 39.17 -26.91
C VAL A 976 7.49 38.59 -25.59
N LEU A 977 7.79 37.29 -25.52
CA LEU A 977 8.40 36.65 -24.37
C LEU A 977 9.58 35.81 -24.86
N ASP A 978 10.77 36.03 -24.32
CA ASP A 978 11.95 35.22 -24.61
C ASP A 978 12.65 34.86 -23.29
N ILE A 979 12.83 33.56 -23.05
CA ILE A 979 13.69 33.03 -21.99
C ILE A 979 14.92 32.44 -22.66
N MET A 980 16.10 32.95 -22.29
CA MET A 980 17.33 32.77 -23.04
C MET A 980 18.52 32.52 -22.14
N LEU A 981 19.49 31.79 -22.66
CA LEU A 981 20.77 31.50 -22.02
C LEU A 981 21.89 32.17 -22.82
N GLU A 982 22.61 33.09 -22.18
CA GLU A 982 23.70 33.86 -22.78
C GLU A 982 25.02 33.57 -22.07
N LYS A 983 25.78 32.58 -22.54
CA LYS A 983 27.01 32.08 -21.91
C LYS A 983 26.77 31.65 -20.45
N ASN A 984 27.02 32.54 -19.47
CA ASN A 984 26.88 32.29 -18.02
C ASN A 984 25.76 33.14 -17.39
N LYS A 985 24.72 33.45 -18.18
CA LYS A 985 23.58 34.26 -17.72
C LYS A 985 22.29 33.64 -18.20
N ILE A 986 21.25 33.75 -17.38
CA ILE A 986 19.87 33.55 -17.80
C ILE A 986 19.21 34.90 -17.99
N ALA A 987 18.48 35.06 -19.09
CA ALA A 987 17.76 36.27 -19.44
C ALA A 987 16.27 35.96 -19.62
N PHE A 988 15.42 36.76 -18.99
CA PHE A 988 13.97 36.69 -19.11
C PHE A 988 13.45 38.04 -19.64
N ARG A 989 13.00 38.05 -20.88
CA ARG A 989 12.43 39.21 -21.56
C ARG A 989 10.93 39.05 -21.70
N CYS A 990 10.18 40.12 -21.44
CA CYS A 990 8.74 40.19 -21.67
C CYS A 990 8.36 41.57 -22.23
N CYS A 991 7.40 41.62 -23.16
CA CYS A 991 6.89 42.83 -23.83
C CYS A 991 8.00 43.74 -24.41
N ALA A 992 9.04 43.11 -24.98
CA ALA A 992 10.24 43.70 -25.63
C ALA A 992 11.15 44.60 -24.77
N ASN A 993 10.59 45.45 -23.90
CA ASN A 993 11.33 46.46 -23.12
C ASN A 993 11.67 45.99 -21.70
N ASP A 994 10.92 45.04 -21.14
CA ASP A 994 11.21 44.53 -19.80
C ASP A 994 12.12 43.31 -19.89
N LEU A 995 13.28 43.43 -19.27
CA LEU A 995 14.33 42.41 -19.24
C LEU A 995 14.85 42.23 -17.81
N LEU A 996 14.93 40.97 -17.39
CA LEU A 996 15.75 40.51 -16.28
C LEU A 996 16.92 39.70 -16.83
N TYR A 997 18.08 39.83 -16.21
CA TYR A 997 19.21 38.96 -16.45
C TYR A 997 19.92 38.65 -15.13
N SER A 998 20.22 37.38 -14.88
CA SER A 998 20.95 36.93 -13.68
C SER A 998 22.16 36.12 -14.11
N PRO A 999 23.35 36.32 -13.50
CA PRO A 999 24.47 35.41 -13.70
C PRO A 999 24.13 34.05 -13.09
N ILE A 1000 24.53 32.98 -13.78
CA ILE A 1000 24.35 31.61 -13.31
C ILE A 1000 25.51 30.74 -13.79
N ASP A 1001 26.04 29.92 -12.88
CA ASP A 1001 27.05 28.92 -13.20
C ASP A 1001 26.37 27.65 -13.71
N TRP A 1002 26.18 27.57 -15.02
CA TRP A 1002 25.56 26.41 -15.65
C TRP A 1002 26.33 25.11 -15.45
N GLN A 1003 27.63 25.18 -15.16
CA GLN A 1003 28.43 23.99 -14.93
C GLN A 1003 27.95 23.22 -13.70
N ALA A 1004 27.45 23.92 -12.67
CA ALA A 1004 26.91 23.29 -11.46
C ALA A 1004 25.58 22.53 -11.70
N TYR A 1005 24.90 22.83 -12.81
CA TYR A 1005 23.56 22.35 -13.16
C TYR A 1005 23.51 21.52 -14.45
N MET A 1006 24.64 21.31 -15.14
CA MET A 1006 24.71 20.38 -16.29
C MET A 1006 24.30 18.98 -15.86
N GLY A 1007 23.47 18.31 -16.66
CA GLY A 1007 23.00 16.94 -16.39
C GLY A 1007 22.03 16.82 -15.20
N LYS A 1008 21.63 17.92 -14.55
CA LYS A 1008 20.68 17.92 -13.42
C LYS A 1008 19.31 18.47 -13.84
N TRP A 1009 18.25 17.89 -13.32
CA TRP A 1009 16.91 18.46 -13.40
C TRP A 1009 16.82 19.68 -12.49
N VAL A 1010 16.38 20.79 -13.05
CA VAL A 1010 16.22 22.06 -12.35
C VAL A 1010 14.83 22.61 -12.64
N HIS A 1011 14.11 22.99 -11.59
CA HIS A 1011 12.79 23.59 -11.71
C HIS A 1011 12.91 25.11 -11.85
N TRP A 1012 12.32 25.66 -12.90
CA TRP A 1012 12.35 27.08 -13.19
C TRP A 1012 10.96 27.68 -13.08
N VAL A 1013 10.87 28.88 -12.49
CA VAL A 1013 9.65 29.70 -12.53
C VAL A 1013 9.99 31.11 -12.99
N PHE A 1014 9.27 31.59 -14.00
CA PHE A 1014 9.39 32.96 -14.52
C PHE A 1014 8.08 33.69 -14.31
N LEU A 1015 8.09 34.69 -13.43
CA LEU A 1015 6.91 35.47 -13.04
C LEU A 1015 6.94 36.86 -13.65
N LYS A 1016 5.81 37.29 -14.20
CA LYS A 1016 5.55 38.67 -14.61
C LYS A 1016 4.23 39.15 -14.01
N ASP A 1017 4.31 40.06 -13.05
CA ASP A 1017 3.15 40.74 -12.48
C ASP A 1017 2.96 42.11 -13.16
N PHE A 1018 2.00 42.18 -14.08
CA PHE A 1018 1.68 43.41 -14.81
C PHE A 1018 0.92 44.45 -13.95
N THR A 1019 0.35 44.05 -12.81
CA THR A 1019 -0.37 44.95 -11.91
C THR A 1019 0.56 45.70 -10.97
N LYS A 1020 1.61 45.02 -10.50
CA LYS A 1020 2.66 45.59 -9.64
C LYS A 1020 3.86 46.12 -10.42
N GLY A 1021 3.99 45.73 -11.70
CA GLY A 1021 5.16 46.06 -12.51
C GLY A 1021 6.40 45.29 -12.06
N GLU A 1022 6.22 44.03 -11.63
CA GLU A 1022 7.29 43.18 -11.09
C GLU A 1022 7.62 42.05 -12.06
N MET A 1023 8.91 41.69 -12.12
CA MET A 1023 9.35 40.42 -12.70
C MET A 1023 10.21 39.67 -11.69
N ALA A 1024 10.10 38.35 -11.68
CA ALA A 1024 10.93 37.50 -10.85
C ALA A 1024 11.32 36.19 -11.57
N ILE A 1025 12.47 35.63 -11.18
CA ILE A 1025 12.97 34.32 -11.59
C ILE A 1025 13.21 33.52 -10.33
N TYR A 1026 12.69 32.29 -10.27
CA TYR A 1026 12.93 31.33 -9.21
C TYR A 1026 13.62 30.09 -9.75
N LEU A 1027 14.52 29.53 -8.93
CA LEU A 1027 15.34 28.36 -9.21
C LEU A 1027 15.14 27.35 -8.08
N ASP A 1028 14.64 26.16 -8.40
CA ASP A 1028 14.32 25.10 -7.42
C ASP A 1028 13.44 25.54 -6.24
N GLY A 1029 12.58 26.54 -6.49
CA GLY A 1029 11.66 27.12 -5.53
C GLY A 1029 12.22 28.31 -4.73
N GLU A 1030 13.51 28.62 -4.89
CA GLU A 1030 14.14 29.79 -4.25
C GLU A 1030 14.16 30.99 -5.20
N LEU A 1031 13.98 32.20 -4.65
CA LEU A 1031 14.03 33.44 -5.44
C LEU A 1031 15.47 33.70 -5.92
N LEU A 1032 15.70 33.65 -7.23
CA LEU A 1032 17.00 33.94 -7.83
C LEU A 1032 17.21 35.44 -8.05
N LEU A 1033 16.20 36.12 -8.61
CA LEU A 1033 16.25 37.56 -8.91
C LEU A 1033 14.83 38.12 -9.09
N SER A 1034 14.58 39.31 -8.55
CA SER A 1034 13.38 40.10 -8.88
C SER A 1034 13.74 41.55 -9.21
N ALA A 1035 12.85 42.24 -9.92
CA ALA A 1035 12.91 43.68 -10.11
C ALA A 1035 11.53 44.31 -10.29
N GLU A 1036 11.35 45.48 -9.69
CA GLU A 1036 10.19 46.35 -9.85
C GLU A 1036 10.36 47.32 -11.04
N GLY A 1037 9.30 48.08 -11.37
CA GLY A 1037 9.31 49.09 -12.44
C GLY A 1037 9.26 48.51 -13.86
N LYS A 1038 9.01 47.20 -13.98
CA LYS A 1038 8.83 46.46 -15.22
C LYS A 1038 7.37 46.60 -15.69
N ASN A 1039 7.05 47.74 -16.28
CA ASN A 1039 5.66 48.11 -16.60
C ASN A 1039 5.31 47.97 -18.10
N ALA A 1040 6.15 47.32 -18.91
CA ALA A 1040 5.85 47.11 -20.32
C ALA A 1040 4.66 46.16 -20.48
N LEU A 1041 3.68 46.58 -21.30
CA LEU A 1041 2.46 45.84 -21.61
C LEU A 1041 2.40 45.55 -23.11
N ALA A 1042 1.68 44.50 -23.51
CA ALA A 1042 1.32 44.25 -24.90
C ALA A 1042 -0.20 44.16 -25.06
N GLU A 1043 -0.72 44.68 -26.17
CA GLU A 1043 -2.16 44.73 -26.45
C GLU A 1043 -2.74 43.33 -26.71
N PHE A 1044 -1.99 42.49 -27.42
CA PHE A 1044 -2.40 41.13 -27.80
C PHE A 1044 -1.83 40.09 -26.81
N PRO A 1045 -2.59 39.01 -26.51
CA PRO A 1045 -2.08 37.90 -25.70
C PRO A 1045 -1.08 37.05 -26.50
N ILE A 1046 -0.20 36.33 -25.80
CA ILE A 1046 0.65 35.31 -26.43
C ILE A 1046 -0.27 34.27 -27.05
N SER A 1047 -0.17 34.09 -28.38
CA SER A 1047 -0.93 33.13 -29.21
C SER A 1047 -0.14 31.88 -29.59
N PHE A 1048 1.18 31.90 -29.38
CA PHE A 1048 2.06 30.79 -29.68
C PHE A 1048 3.16 30.71 -28.63
N LEU A 1049 3.40 29.51 -28.09
CA LEU A 1049 4.45 29.24 -27.11
C LEU A 1049 5.33 28.09 -27.61
N ALA A 1050 6.65 28.22 -27.55
CA ALA A 1050 7.59 27.16 -27.92
C ALA A 1050 8.67 26.96 -26.86
N PHE A 1051 9.00 25.70 -26.59
CA PHE A 1051 10.06 25.27 -25.68
C PHE A 1051 11.18 24.58 -26.46
N GLY A 1052 12.43 24.87 -26.10
CA GLY A 1052 13.64 24.40 -26.78
C GLY A 1052 14.07 25.26 -27.98
N ARG A 1053 13.35 26.36 -28.28
CA ARG A 1053 13.64 27.23 -29.43
C ARG A 1053 13.19 28.68 -29.24
N ILE A 1054 13.96 29.62 -29.83
CA ILE A 1054 13.53 31.00 -30.13
C ILE A 1054 13.80 31.31 -31.62
N GLN A 1055 13.02 32.21 -32.23
CA GLN A 1055 13.16 32.60 -33.65
C GLN A 1055 14.47 33.36 -33.94
N SER A 1056 14.99 34.12 -32.99
CA SER A 1056 16.17 34.98 -33.14
C SER A 1056 17.51 34.25 -33.03
N SER A 1057 17.50 32.97 -32.63
CA SER A 1057 18.71 32.16 -32.48
C SER A 1057 18.76 31.00 -33.47
N ASN A 1058 19.92 30.85 -34.11
CA ASN A 1058 20.26 29.66 -34.89
C ASN A 1058 20.84 28.53 -34.03
N VAL A 1059 21.02 28.75 -32.72
CA VAL A 1059 21.55 27.80 -31.73
C VAL A 1059 20.40 27.31 -30.85
N ARG A 1060 20.21 26.00 -30.75
CA ARG A 1060 19.07 25.37 -30.07
C ARG A 1060 19.53 24.55 -28.87
N LEU A 1061 18.64 24.43 -27.88
CA LEU A 1061 18.91 23.74 -26.62
C LEU A 1061 19.02 22.22 -26.85
N SER A 1062 20.13 21.63 -26.38
CA SER A 1062 20.26 20.18 -26.17
C SER A 1062 19.89 19.89 -24.73
N GLY A 1063 18.67 19.40 -24.50
CA GLY A 1063 18.09 19.29 -23.18
C GLY A 1063 16.77 18.52 -23.15
N THR A 1064 16.31 18.21 -21.94
CA THR A 1064 15.04 17.58 -21.64
C THR A 1064 14.12 18.53 -20.88
N PHE A 1065 12.82 18.45 -21.16
CA PHE A 1065 11.77 19.19 -20.46
C PHE A 1065 10.75 18.23 -19.86
N ALA A 1066 10.21 18.58 -18.70
CA ALA A 1066 9.11 17.86 -18.06
C ALA A 1066 8.16 18.84 -17.35
N ASP A 1067 6.90 18.43 -17.20
CA ASP A 1067 5.94 19.09 -16.30
C ASP A 1067 5.79 20.61 -16.56
N ILE A 1068 5.45 20.97 -17.80
CA ILE A 1068 5.31 22.36 -18.23
C ILE A 1068 3.95 22.90 -17.78
N ARG A 1069 3.95 24.00 -17.04
CA ARG A 1069 2.76 24.65 -16.49
C ARG A 1069 2.74 26.13 -16.86
N ALA A 1070 1.56 26.63 -17.21
CA ALA A 1070 1.31 28.06 -17.41
C ALA A 1070 0.23 28.52 -16.42
N TRP A 1071 0.50 29.64 -15.76
CA TRP A 1071 -0.35 30.22 -14.73
C TRP A 1071 -0.79 31.63 -15.13
N ARG A 1072 -2.02 32.01 -14.77
CA ARG A 1072 -2.55 33.37 -14.96
C ARG A 1072 -3.52 33.76 -13.85
N GLY A 1073 -3.61 35.05 -13.55
CA GLY A 1073 -4.60 35.58 -12.61
C GLY A 1073 -4.11 35.50 -11.17
N ASP A 1074 -5.00 35.19 -10.23
CA ASP A 1074 -4.70 35.24 -8.80
C ASP A 1074 -4.18 33.88 -8.31
N PHE A 1075 -2.87 33.67 -8.40
CA PHE A 1075 -2.16 32.53 -7.79
C PHE A 1075 -1.07 33.03 -6.82
N GLU A 1076 -0.71 32.22 -5.83
CA GLU A 1076 0.38 32.51 -4.90
C GLU A 1076 1.69 31.88 -5.41
N ILE A 1077 2.74 32.68 -5.53
CA ILE A 1077 4.01 32.20 -6.11
C ILE A 1077 4.72 31.16 -5.22
N THR A 1078 4.52 31.22 -3.91
CA THR A 1078 4.99 30.25 -2.91
C THR A 1078 4.38 28.87 -3.19
N GLU A 1079 3.07 28.81 -3.41
CA GLU A 1079 2.36 27.58 -3.76
C GLU A 1079 2.87 26.99 -5.09
N VAL A 1080 3.08 27.82 -6.12
CA VAL A 1080 3.67 27.37 -7.40
C VAL A 1080 5.07 26.77 -7.20
N CYS A 1081 5.88 27.36 -6.30
CA CYS A 1081 7.23 26.89 -6.00
C CYS A 1081 7.23 25.60 -5.15
N GLU A 1082 6.34 25.47 -4.18
CA GLU A 1082 6.20 24.29 -3.31
C GLU A 1082 5.64 23.09 -4.09
N ASN A 1083 4.68 23.35 -4.98
CA ASN A 1083 4.03 22.32 -5.79
C ASN A 1083 4.92 21.71 -6.89
N ARG A 1084 6.21 22.06 -6.96
CA ARG A 1084 7.16 21.49 -7.93
C ARG A 1084 7.39 19.98 -7.76
N TRP A 1085 7.16 19.46 -6.55
CA TRP A 1085 7.37 18.05 -6.20
C TRP A 1085 6.12 17.17 -6.35
N ILE A 1086 4.98 17.76 -6.67
CA ILE A 1086 3.70 17.03 -6.81
C ILE A 1086 3.16 17.17 -8.23
N ARG A 1087 2.43 16.15 -8.69
CA ARG A 1087 1.65 16.21 -9.93
C ARG A 1087 0.34 16.95 -9.65
N LEU A 1088 0.05 17.95 -10.48
CA LEU A 1088 -1.17 18.75 -10.34
C LEU A 1088 -2.39 17.99 -10.89
N ALA A 1089 -3.54 18.21 -10.25
CA ALA A 1089 -4.83 17.66 -10.64
C ALA A 1089 -5.42 18.36 -11.87
N GLY A 1090 -4.94 19.56 -12.21
CA GLY A 1090 -5.45 20.35 -13.34
C GLY A 1090 -6.65 21.24 -12.98
N THR A 1091 -6.91 21.42 -11.68
CA THR A 1091 -8.01 22.24 -11.12
C THR A 1091 -7.52 23.33 -10.18
N GLU A 1092 -6.20 23.49 -10.06
CA GLU A 1092 -5.56 24.43 -9.16
C GLU A 1092 -5.90 25.90 -9.49
N PRO A 1093 -6.13 26.75 -8.49
CA PRO A 1093 -6.39 28.17 -8.71
C PRO A 1093 -5.28 28.85 -9.53
N GLY A 1094 -5.68 29.51 -10.62
CA GLY A 1094 -4.77 30.22 -11.51
C GLY A 1094 -3.94 29.34 -12.46
N LEU A 1095 -4.05 28.01 -12.39
CA LEU A 1095 -3.44 27.12 -13.38
C LEU A 1095 -4.21 27.21 -14.69
N TYR A 1096 -3.52 27.63 -15.75
CA TYR A 1096 -4.16 27.93 -17.04
C TYR A 1096 -3.98 26.84 -18.08
N ALA A 1097 -2.81 26.21 -18.12
CA ALA A 1097 -2.53 25.08 -18.99
C ALA A 1097 -1.45 24.20 -18.37
N TYR A 1098 -1.55 22.88 -18.58
CA TYR A 1098 -0.65 21.92 -17.94
C TYR A 1098 -0.31 20.74 -18.85
N TRP A 1099 0.97 20.59 -19.22
CA TRP A 1099 1.49 19.48 -19.99
C TRP A 1099 2.45 18.63 -19.15
N LYS A 1100 2.04 17.39 -18.85
CA LYS A 1100 2.82 16.45 -18.03
C LYS A 1100 4.07 15.93 -18.76
N LEU A 1101 3.96 15.82 -20.08
CA LEU A 1101 4.96 15.27 -21.00
C LEU A 1101 5.30 13.79 -20.74
N ASP A 1102 4.28 12.98 -20.43
CA ASP A 1102 4.40 11.58 -20.06
C ASP A 1102 3.57 10.60 -20.92
N GLU A 1103 3.11 11.04 -22.07
CA GLU A 1103 2.28 10.25 -22.98
C GLU A 1103 3.02 9.06 -23.62
N GLY A 1104 4.36 9.09 -23.60
CA GLY A 1104 5.26 7.96 -23.95
C GLY A 1104 5.33 7.60 -25.44
N ILE A 1105 4.32 7.94 -26.24
CA ILE A 1105 4.27 7.73 -27.70
C ILE A 1105 3.45 8.82 -28.41
N GLY A 1106 3.76 9.06 -29.69
CA GLY A 1106 3.07 10.03 -30.54
C GLY A 1106 3.74 11.40 -30.56
N ASN A 1107 3.11 12.39 -31.19
CA ASN A 1107 3.68 13.73 -31.37
C ASN A 1107 2.82 14.84 -30.75
N VAL A 1108 1.90 14.48 -29.84
CA VAL A 1108 0.98 15.42 -29.21
C VAL A 1108 1.01 15.21 -27.70
N ALA A 1109 1.29 16.26 -26.94
CA ALA A 1109 1.14 16.29 -25.49
C ALA A 1109 -0.20 16.92 -25.12
N LYS A 1110 -0.91 16.32 -24.16
CA LYS A 1110 -2.25 16.75 -23.78
C LYS A 1110 -2.21 17.84 -22.72
N ASP A 1111 -3.08 18.84 -22.87
CA ASP A 1111 -3.37 19.79 -21.79
C ASP A 1111 -4.28 19.12 -20.75
N SER A 1112 -3.77 19.00 -19.53
CA SER A 1112 -4.37 18.31 -18.39
C SER A 1112 -5.26 19.21 -17.53
N VAL A 1113 -5.42 20.50 -17.87
CA VAL A 1113 -6.35 21.41 -17.18
C VAL A 1113 -7.79 21.11 -17.62
N VAL A 1114 -8.71 21.15 -16.66
CA VAL A 1114 -10.15 21.05 -16.92
C VAL A 1114 -10.67 22.45 -17.27
N HIS A 1115 -11.08 22.66 -18.52
CA HIS A 1115 -11.67 23.93 -18.96
C HIS A 1115 -13.20 23.82 -18.97
N GLU A 1116 -13.87 24.81 -18.39
CA GLU A 1116 -15.31 25.01 -18.58
C GLU A 1116 -15.52 25.81 -19.88
N ASP A 1117 -16.35 25.30 -20.79
CA ASP A 1117 -16.76 26.04 -21.99
C ASP A 1117 -17.98 26.94 -21.71
N GLU A 1118 -18.36 27.78 -22.68
CA GLU A 1118 -19.51 28.70 -22.56
C GLU A 1118 -20.87 27.98 -22.40
N ASN A 1119 -20.92 26.65 -22.57
CA ASN A 1119 -22.10 25.81 -22.44
C ASN A 1119 -22.10 24.94 -21.16
N ASN A 1120 -21.13 25.13 -20.25
CA ASN A 1120 -20.94 24.31 -19.05
C ASN A 1120 -20.56 22.83 -19.33
N GLU A 1121 -20.00 22.53 -20.49
CA GLU A 1121 -19.39 21.24 -20.81
C GLU A 1121 -17.89 21.27 -20.43
N THR A 1122 -17.43 20.23 -19.74
CA THR A 1122 -16.02 20.10 -19.33
C THR A 1122 -15.17 19.60 -20.50
N ALA A 1123 -14.25 20.42 -20.98
CA ALA A 1123 -13.28 20.04 -22.01
C ALA A 1123 -11.87 19.93 -21.41
N THR A 1124 -11.34 18.71 -21.36
CA THR A 1124 -9.91 18.46 -21.16
C THR A 1124 -9.18 18.55 -22.50
N ASN A 1125 -7.90 18.94 -22.51
CA ASN A 1125 -7.08 19.07 -23.72
C ASN A 1125 -7.42 20.27 -24.63
N LYS A 1126 -7.69 21.45 -24.04
CA LYS A 1126 -8.02 22.68 -24.79
C LYS A 1126 -6.82 23.22 -25.58
N TYR A 1127 -5.62 23.15 -25.02
CA TYR A 1127 -4.38 23.60 -25.64
C TYR A 1127 -3.43 22.42 -25.92
N PRO A 1128 -3.72 21.53 -26.89
CA PRO A 1128 -2.81 20.43 -27.21
C PRO A 1128 -1.46 20.97 -27.69
N GLY A 1129 -0.37 20.39 -27.19
CA GLY A 1129 0.97 20.75 -27.61
C GLY A 1129 1.51 19.79 -28.67
N GLU A 1130 2.20 20.31 -29.67
CA GLU A 1130 2.82 19.54 -30.74
C GLU A 1130 4.33 19.35 -30.51
N ILE A 1131 4.79 18.14 -30.76
CA ILE A 1131 6.18 17.74 -30.62
C ILE A 1131 6.80 17.63 -32.01
N HIS A 1132 7.84 18.42 -32.24
CA HIS A 1132 8.54 18.44 -33.51
C HIS A 1132 9.95 17.89 -33.31
N GLY A 1133 10.23 16.68 -33.81
CA GLY A 1133 11.59 16.11 -33.83
C GLY A 1133 12.13 15.57 -32.50
N CYS A 1134 11.51 15.90 -31.35
CA CYS A 1134 11.87 15.36 -30.05
C CYS A 1134 11.41 13.90 -29.88
N ASP A 1135 12.12 13.15 -29.02
CA ASP A 1135 11.72 11.81 -28.58
C ASP A 1135 11.17 11.87 -27.14
N TRP A 1136 10.17 11.05 -26.82
CA TRP A 1136 9.79 10.76 -25.43
C TRP A 1136 10.93 10.00 -24.75
N VAL A 1137 11.23 10.36 -23.51
CA VAL A 1137 12.25 9.71 -22.67
C VAL A 1137 11.66 9.37 -21.32
#